data_AF-A0A2V8H8E1-F1
#
_entry.id   AF-A0A2V8H8E1-F1
#
_cell.length_a   1.000
_cell.length_b   1.000
_cell.length_c   1.000
_cell.angle_alpha   90.00
_cell.angle_beta   90.00
_cell.angle_gamma   90.00
#
_symmetry.space_group_name_H-M   'P 1'
#
loop_
_entity.id
_entity.type
_entity.pdbx_description
1 polymer ?
#
loop_
_entity_poly.entity_id
_entity_poly.type
_entity_poly.pdbx_seq_one_letter_code
_entity_poly.pdbx_strand_id
1 'polypeptide(L)'
;MPPLVSTVRAMWERAFYRRTTLGHLLEHPGDDSGSPLAASATPVSFELRAPARAILQVYAAVDGDADARARCEIAVVSGAPPRSRVLDLTSADGWRCLRLRLGAPPGRIVRVELRATAADSRTPAPAVRWREPALRWRRTAADIWRSFLVGVSTHGVQGLISRTQSATVSLDRRRRDFDIWRRRQTPDPAALARMASDAASLSMRPAFAVLVHAGATGPVALARTLASLERQAYRQWEAYLCGVDSGTDNSSRVHRATGGDDASARNDAIARTAADFVLSVAAGDELAPHALFEVARALNDDPRADVVYSDEALIGADGAVMPRFKPDWSPEYLLARMYVGRLLVLRRTAVRAAGGYRAGFDGAADYDLLLRVTAPCRREAPRVVHLAQVLYEGRTRDVGDEAERRVLADFCRSQTVEAIVSRGAVRGVWRVQRQLRERPAVTLVIPTQGRVGDTPAGRQPLVAYCVRSLLERTNYERFEILVVDTGRLTPDAEDALADARCRRLHHDATGPFNFSRTINVAVTATATPVVVLLNDDVEPIDADWLSAMLEYALQERIGAVGAKLFYPDGRLQHVGVATGVCGVAAHLLHQHSGGSLACDGIAASVRNCAAVTGACLMTRRAVYDEVGGFDERLATDFNDVDFCLRARRAGYRIVYTPYARLYHHESATFGPRRQQPGDVEQVRRTWGDALMHDPYYNANLSRAYADCRLDV
;
A
#
# COMPACT_ATOMS: atom_id res chain seq x y z
N MET A 1 -14.50 -27.39 -39.84
CA MET A 1 -13.92 -26.62 -38.70
C MET A 1 -12.39 -26.37 -38.73
N PRO A 2 -11.65 -26.40 -39.86
CA PRO A 2 -10.26 -25.86 -39.87
C PRO A 2 -10.06 -24.34 -40.16
N PRO A 3 -10.96 -23.54 -40.77
CA PRO A 3 -10.55 -22.22 -41.27
C PRO A 3 -10.50 -21.15 -40.19
N LEU A 4 -11.28 -21.28 -39.11
CA LEU A 4 -11.35 -20.26 -38.05
C LEU A 4 -10.07 -20.21 -37.20
N VAL A 5 -9.38 -21.35 -37.03
CA VAL A 5 -8.17 -21.44 -36.19
C VAL A 5 -6.97 -20.80 -36.87
N SER A 6 -6.84 -20.92 -38.20
CA SER A 6 -5.75 -20.29 -38.95
C SER A 6 -5.92 -18.77 -39.07
N THR A 7 -7.16 -18.29 -39.24
CA THR A 7 -7.46 -16.85 -39.27
C THR A 7 -7.26 -16.21 -37.90
N VAL A 8 -7.67 -16.87 -36.80
CA VAL A 8 -7.43 -16.38 -35.44
C VAL A 8 -5.94 -16.42 -35.09
N ARG A 9 -5.20 -17.45 -35.53
CA ARG A 9 -3.74 -17.53 -35.36
C ARG A 9 -3.00 -16.44 -36.14
N ALA A 10 -3.38 -16.16 -37.38
CA ALA A 10 -2.76 -15.10 -38.20
C ALA A 10 -3.10 -13.68 -37.67
N MET A 11 -4.31 -13.46 -37.16
CA MET A 11 -4.67 -12.22 -36.46
C MET A 11 -3.92 -12.08 -35.14
N TRP A 12 -3.71 -13.17 -34.40
CA TRP A 12 -2.95 -13.17 -33.15
C TRP A 12 -1.45 -13.00 -33.40
N GLU A 13 -0.85 -13.63 -34.41
CA GLU A 13 0.56 -13.42 -34.78
C GLU A 13 0.81 -11.98 -35.24
N ARG A 14 -0.12 -11.35 -35.98
CA ARG A 14 -0.03 -9.91 -36.32
C ARG A 14 -0.24 -8.97 -35.13
N ALA A 15 -1.14 -9.31 -34.19
CA ALA A 15 -1.36 -8.53 -32.97
C ALA A 15 -0.22 -8.72 -31.95
N PHE A 16 0.37 -9.91 -31.89
CA PHE A 16 1.49 -10.27 -31.02
C PHE A 16 2.78 -9.62 -31.51
N TYR A 17 3.06 -9.60 -32.82
CA TYR A 17 4.23 -8.89 -33.36
C TYR A 17 4.14 -7.37 -33.20
N ARG A 18 2.95 -6.77 -33.28
CA ARG A 18 2.76 -5.35 -32.92
C ARG A 18 2.85 -5.12 -31.40
N ARG A 19 2.47 -6.07 -30.54
CA ARG A 19 2.53 -5.92 -29.07
C ARG A 19 3.87 -6.30 -28.41
N THR A 20 4.71 -7.14 -29.02
CA THR A 20 6.11 -7.24 -28.56
C THR A 20 6.87 -5.94 -28.79
N THR A 21 6.39 -5.10 -29.72
CA THR A 21 6.97 -3.80 -30.05
C THR A 21 6.18 -2.61 -29.47
N LEU A 22 4.93 -2.77 -28.98
CA LEU A 22 4.15 -1.68 -28.34
C LEU A 22 3.67 -1.97 -26.90
N GLY A 23 3.84 -3.17 -26.36
CA GLY A 23 3.59 -3.50 -24.94
C GLY A 23 4.83 -3.36 -24.05
N HIS A 24 5.93 -2.89 -24.62
CA HIS A 24 7.22 -2.67 -23.94
C HIS A 24 7.80 -1.28 -24.21
N LEU A 25 7.02 -0.37 -24.79
CA LEU A 25 7.38 1.02 -25.03
C LEU A 25 6.39 1.90 -24.26
N LEU A 26 6.70 2.13 -22.99
CA LEU A 26 6.49 3.36 -22.19
C LEU A 26 6.94 3.09 -20.75
N GLU A 27 8.16 2.59 -20.61
CA GLU A 27 9.07 3.09 -19.59
C GLU A 27 10.30 3.51 -20.39
N HIS A 28 10.28 4.73 -20.92
CA HIS A 28 11.52 5.50 -20.88
C HIS A 28 11.66 5.90 -19.41
N PRO A 29 12.57 5.33 -18.63
CA PRO A 29 12.98 5.97 -17.40
C PRO A 29 13.90 7.11 -17.84
N GLY A 30 13.31 8.23 -18.24
CA GLY A 30 14.00 9.51 -18.24
C GLY A 30 14.15 9.98 -16.79
N ASP A 31 14.81 9.18 -15.97
CA ASP A 31 15.12 9.52 -14.58
C ASP A 31 16.28 8.64 -14.08
N ASP A 32 17.35 9.32 -13.69
CA ASP A 32 18.61 8.84 -13.10
C ASP A 32 18.45 8.25 -11.67
N SER A 33 17.24 7.81 -11.28
CA SER A 33 16.86 7.52 -9.90
C SER A 33 17.11 6.08 -9.42
N GLY A 34 17.85 5.26 -10.18
CA GLY A 34 18.36 3.98 -9.66
C GLY A 34 19.68 4.20 -8.94
N SER A 35 19.76 3.96 -7.63
CA SER A 35 21.04 3.95 -6.92
C SER A 35 21.99 2.97 -7.63
N PRO A 36 23.11 3.43 -8.20
CA PRO A 36 24.00 2.56 -8.95
C PRO A 36 24.63 1.53 -8.00
N LEU A 37 24.76 0.29 -8.46
CA LEU A 37 25.51 -0.80 -7.78
C LEU A 37 27.04 -0.57 -7.73
N ALA A 38 27.48 0.70 -7.68
CA ALA A 38 28.83 1.24 -7.90
C ALA A 38 29.21 1.50 -9.37
N ALA A 39 29.91 2.62 -9.61
CA ALA A 39 30.64 2.91 -10.83
C ALA A 39 32.02 2.29 -10.70
N SER A 40 32.26 1.14 -11.33
CA SER A 40 33.47 0.38 -11.10
C SER A 40 33.89 -0.36 -12.36
N ALA A 41 35.17 -0.21 -12.75
CA ALA A 41 35.83 -1.05 -13.75
C ALA A 41 36.06 -2.49 -13.23
N THR A 42 35.79 -2.75 -11.95
CA THR A 42 35.85 -4.05 -11.30
C THR A 42 34.50 -4.77 -11.42
N PRO A 43 34.48 -6.08 -11.72
CA PRO A 43 33.24 -6.84 -11.84
C PRO A 43 32.38 -6.83 -10.58
N VAL A 44 31.06 -6.68 -10.75
CA VAL A 44 30.09 -6.77 -9.64
C VAL A 44 29.57 -8.21 -9.57
N SER A 45 29.77 -8.90 -8.44
CA SER A 45 29.30 -10.27 -8.26
C SER A 45 28.25 -10.37 -7.16
N PHE A 46 27.18 -11.13 -7.40
CA PHE A 46 26.13 -11.41 -6.41
C PHE A 46 25.63 -12.84 -6.51
N GLU A 47 25.05 -13.33 -5.42
CA GLU A 47 24.46 -14.66 -5.33
C GLU A 47 22.93 -14.57 -5.24
N LEU A 48 22.25 -15.50 -5.89
CA LEU A 48 20.80 -15.60 -5.85
C LEU A 48 20.37 -17.05 -5.80
N ARG A 49 19.32 -17.35 -5.01
CA ARG A 49 18.69 -18.67 -5.01
C ARG A 49 17.81 -18.79 -6.23
N ALA A 50 18.23 -19.60 -7.21
CA ALA A 50 17.59 -19.68 -8.51
C ALA A 50 16.20 -20.35 -8.43
N PRO A 51 15.13 -19.64 -8.81
CA PRO A 51 13.81 -20.24 -8.94
C PRO A 51 13.69 -21.06 -10.24
N ALA A 52 12.76 -22.02 -10.27
CA ALA A 52 12.47 -22.80 -11.47
C ALA A 52 12.15 -21.86 -12.66
N ARG A 53 12.87 -22.01 -13.78
CA ARG A 53 12.57 -21.30 -15.05
C ARG A 53 12.62 -19.76 -14.94
N ALA A 54 13.53 -19.23 -14.12
CA ALA A 54 13.73 -17.79 -13.97
C ALA A 54 14.61 -17.17 -15.08
N ILE A 55 14.28 -15.93 -15.44
CA ILE A 55 15.07 -15.02 -16.28
C ILE A 55 15.55 -13.89 -15.38
N LEU A 56 16.86 -13.72 -15.29
CA LEU A 56 17.49 -12.59 -14.63
C LEU A 56 17.50 -11.39 -15.59
N GLN A 57 17.04 -10.24 -15.11
CA GLN A 57 17.07 -8.97 -15.83
C GLN A 57 17.96 -7.99 -15.07
N VAL A 58 18.89 -7.36 -15.76
CA VAL A 58 19.77 -6.31 -15.23
C VAL A 58 19.76 -5.15 -16.21
N TYR A 59 19.76 -3.92 -15.72
CA TYR A 59 19.88 -2.72 -16.57
C TYR A 59 21.26 -2.11 -16.40
N ALA A 60 21.85 -1.68 -17.52
CA ALA A 60 23.16 -1.03 -17.59
C ALA A 60 23.06 0.30 -18.36
N ALA A 61 23.87 1.29 -17.96
CA ALA A 61 24.05 2.55 -18.66
C ALA A 61 25.54 2.97 -18.60
N VAL A 62 26.04 3.60 -19.66
CA VAL A 62 27.44 4.05 -19.77
C VAL A 62 27.54 5.51 -19.34
N ASP A 63 28.43 5.82 -18.41
CA ASP A 63 28.77 7.20 -18.00
C ASP A 63 30.01 7.68 -18.76
N GLY A 64 29.98 8.93 -19.23
CA GLY A 64 31.11 9.56 -19.93
C GLY A 64 30.67 10.57 -20.99
N ASP A 65 31.63 11.12 -21.72
CA ASP A 65 31.40 12.06 -22.83
C ASP A 65 30.52 11.47 -23.93
N ALA A 66 29.98 12.34 -24.80
CA ALA A 66 29.31 11.92 -26.01
C ALA A 66 30.22 10.96 -26.80
N ASP A 67 29.70 9.78 -27.12
CA ASP A 67 30.38 8.66 -27.82
C ASP A 67 31.21 7.68 -26.98
N ALA A 68 31.21 7.76 -25.64
CA ALA A 68 31.79 6.71 -24.80
C ALA A 68 31.14 5.34 -25.05
N ARG A 69 31.94 4.27 -25.24
CA ARG A 69 31.45 2.91 -25.56
C ARG A 69 31.92 1.85 -24.58
N ALA A 70 31.00 1.03 -24.07
CA ALA A 70 31.32 -0.14 -23.23
C ALA A 70 30.63 -1.41 -23.72
N ARG A 71 31.33 -2.53 -23.59
CA ARG A 71 30.77 -3.87 -23.71
C ARG A 71 30.33 -4.36 -22.33
N CYS A 72 29.04 -4.48 -22.12
CA CYS A 72 28.43 -4.93 -20.86
C CYS A 72 28.09 -6.42 -20.94
N GLU A 73 28.50 -7.22 -19.96
CA GLU A 73 28.22 -8.66 -19.87
C GLU A 73 27.55 -9.01 -18.53
N ILE A 74 26.54 -9.87 -18.59
CA ILE A 74 25.98 -10.60 -17.45
C ILE A 74 26.29 -12.08 -17.62
N ALA A 75 26.95 -12.72 -16.64
CA ALA A 75 27.39 -14.10 -16.74
C ALA A 75 27.08 -14.91 -15.47
N VAL A 76 26.59 -16.15 -15.64
CA VAL A 76 26.58 -17.14 -14.55
C VAL A 76 27.98 -17.71 -14.41
N VAL A 77 28.58 -17.54 -13.22
CA VAL A 77 29.96 -17.97 -12.95
C VAL A 77 30.02 -19.21 -12.08
N SER A 78 28.98 -19.52 -11.30
CA SER A 78 28.85 -20.80 -10.58
C SER A 78 27.40 -21.14 -10.26
N GLY A 79 27.13 -22.41 -9.94
CA GLY A 79 25.80 -22.87 -9.49
C GLY A 79 24.79 -23.20 -10.58
N ALA A 80 25.08 -22.90 -11.85
CA ALA A 80 24.32 -23.33 -13.03
C ALA A 80 25.24 -23.52 -14.25
N PRO A 81 24.75 -24.10 -15.36
CA PRO A 81 25.52 -24.16 -16.61
C PRO A 81 25.99 -22.76 -17.04
N PRO A 82 27.25 -22.60 -17.49
CA PRO A 82 27.80 -21.30 -17.85
C PRO A 82 26.99 -20.69 -18.99
N ARG A 83 26.50 -19.48 -18.75
CA ARG A 83 25.73 -18.71 -19.71
C ARG A 83 26.06 -17.24 -19.50
N SER A 84 26.22 -16.52 -20.60
CA SER A 84 26.33 -15.07 -20.54
C SER A 84 25.49 -14.37 -21.60
N ARG A 85 25.27 -13.08 -21.38
CA ARG A 85 24.65 -12.19 -22.35
C ARG A 85 25.47 -10.90 -22.40
N VAL A 86 25.84 -10.51 -23.60
CA VAL A 86 26.64 -9.32 -23.87
C VAL A 86 25.79 -8.28 -24.60
N LEU A 87 26.02 -7.02 -24.29
CA LEU A 87 25.41 -5.88 -24.96
C LEU A 87 26.44 -4.74 -25.06
N ASP A 88 26.71 -4.28 -26.28
CA ASP A 88 27.56 -3.12 -26.52
C ASP A 88 26.69 -1.85 -26.42
N LEU A 89 27.12 -0.89 -25.61
CA LEU A 89 26.38 0.32 -25.23
C LEU A 89 27.21 1.58 -25.47
N THR A 90 26.52 2.66 -25.83
CA THR A 90 27.07 4.01 -25.89
C THR A 90 26.49 4.91 -24.79
N SER A 91 27.15 6.01 -24.43
CA SER A 91 26.61 7.00 -23.50
C SER A 91 25.26 7.60 -23.96
N ALA A 92 24.98 7.60 -25.27
CA ALA A 92 23.72 8.06 -25.86
C ALA A 92 22.55 7.05 -25.72
N ASP A 93 22.81 5.78 -25.41
CA ASP A 93 21.77 4.74 -25.35
C ASP A 93 20.88 4.84 -24.11
N GLY A 94 21.35 5.53 -23.06
CA GLY A 94 20.73 5.52 -21.75
C GLY A 94 20.67 4.10 -21.16
N TRP A 95 19.66 3.85 -20.32
CA TRP A 95 19.47 2.54 -19.69
C TRP A 95 19.05 1.46 -20.69
N ARG A 96 19.79 0.34 -20.72
CA ARG A 96 19.48 -0.84 -21.54
C ARG A 96 19.43 -2.12 -20.72
N CYS A 97 18.52 -3.03 -21.09
CA CYS A 97 18.25 -4.26 -20.34
C CYS A 97 19.01 -5.46 -20.92
N LEU A 98 19.83 -6.11 -20.09
CA LEU A 98 20.38 -7.44 -20.34
C LEU A 98 19.51 -8.51 -19.68
N ARG A 99 19.19 -9.57 -20.43
CA ARG A 99 18.36 -10.68 -19.94
C ARG A 99 19.11 -12.01 -20.06
N LEU A 100 19.28 -12.70 -18.94
CA LEU A 100 19.99 -13.97 -18.86
C LEU A 100 19.11 -15.08 -18.30
N ARG A 101 19.08 -16.24 -18.96
CA ARG A 101 18.39 -17.43 -18.45
C ARG A 101 19.32 -18.19 -17.52
N LEU A 102 18.99 -18.22 -16.22
CA LEU A 102 19.83 -18.88 -15.21
C LEU A 102 19.99 -20.38 -15.46
N GLY A 103 18.92 -21.07 -15.86
CA GLY A 103 18.99 -22.50 -16.21
C GLY A 103 19.39 -23.43 -15.07
N ALA A 104 19.34 -22.98 -13.82
CA ALA A 104 19.66 -23.78 -12.65
C ALA A 104 18.47 -24.62 -12.18
N PRO A 105 18.72 -25.77 -11.53
CA PRO A 105 17.71 -26.47 -10.75
C PRO A 105 17.09 -25.53 -9.69
N PRO A 106 15.78 -25.66 -9.40
CA PRO A 106 15.11 -24.82 -8.41
C PRO A 106 15.79 -24.93 -7.03
N GLY A 107 15.97 -23.81 -6.35
CA GLY A 107 16.53 -23.77 -4.99
C GLY A 107 18.06 -23.77 -4.92
N ARG A 108 18.78 -23.93 -6.04
CA ARG A 108 20.25 -23.86 -6.08
C ARG A 108 20.73 -22.41 -6.02
N ILE A 109 21.79 -22.15 -5.25
CA ILE A 109 22.45 -20.83 -5.25
C ILE A 109 23.27 -20.71 -6.53
N VAL A 110 23.02 -19.62 -7.27
CA VAL A 110 23.72 -19.28 -8.52
C VAL A 110 24.47 -17.98 -8.29
N ARG A 111 25.75 -17.97 -8.63
CA ARG A 111 26.57 -16.77 -8.61
C ARG A 111 26.58 -16.15 -10.00
N VAL A 112 26.28 -14.86 -10.05
CA VAL A 112 26.23 -14.07 -11.28
C VAL A 112 27.21 -12.92 -11.18
N GLU A 113 27.89 -12.64 -12.27
CA GLU A 113 28.86 -11.55 -12.40
C GLU A 113 28.45 -10.59 -13.51
N LEU A 114 28.56 -9.29 -13.24
CA LEU A 114 28.35 -8.19 -14.18
C LEU A 114 29.72 -7.61 -14.52
N ARG A 115 30.04 -7.51 -15.81
CA ARG A 115 31.32 -7.01 -16.31
C ARG A 115 31.09 -5.91 -17.33
N ALA A 116 31.95 -4.89 -17.29
CA ALA A 116 32.03 -3.86 -18.33
C ALA A 116 33.46 -3.83 -18.85
N THR A 117 33.64 -3.90 -20.17
CA THR A 117 34.95 -3.78 -20.83
C THR A 117 34.90 -2.67 -21.89
N ALA A 118 36.06 -2.13 -22.26
CA ALA A 118 36.14 -1.17 -23.35
C ALA A 118 35.71 -1.83 -24.67
N ALA A 119 34.98 -1.09 -25.51
CA ALA A 119 34.56 -1.59 -26.81
C ALA A 119 35.73 -1.67 -27.82
N ASP A 120 36.82 -0.93 -27.59
CA ASP A 120 38.06 -0.94 -28.37
C ASP A 120 39.28 -1.00 -27.44
N SER A 121 40.35 -1.70 -27.83
CA SER A 121 41.56 -1.94 -27.04
C SER A 121 42.43 -0.70 -26.82
N ARG A 122 42.13 0.40 -27.52
CA ARG A 122 42.87 1.67 -27.47
C ARG A 122 42.32 2.69 -26.46
N THR A 123 41.17 2.42 -25.84
CA THR A 123 40.52 3.34 -24.88
C THR A 123 40.23 2.66 -23.55
N PRO A 124 40.39 3.35 -22.40
CA PRO A 124 39.98 2.81 -21.11
C PRO A 124 38.45 2.62 -21.08
N ALA A 125 37.99 1.56 -20.40
CA ALA A 125 36.56 1.27 -20.29
C ALA A 125 35.85 2.42 -19.55
N PRO A 126 34.80 3.02 -20.10
CA PRO A 126 34.04 4.04 -19.39
C PRO A 126 33.31 3.41 -18.19
N ALA A 127 32.98 4.24 -17.20
CA ALA A 127 32.24 3.78 -16.05
C ALA A 127 30.84 3.29 -16.48
N VAL A 128 30.39 2.16 -15.93
CA VAL A 128 29.05 1.60 -16.20
C VAL A 128 28.27 1.56 -14.90
N ARG A 129 27.05 2.10 -14.93
CA ARG A 129 26.08 1.98 -13.83
C ARG A 129 25.19 0.78 -14.07
N TRP A 130 24.96 -0.01 -13.02
CA TRP A 130 24.06 -1.16 -13.01
C TRP A 130 22.89 -0.92 -12.05
N ARG A 131 21.67 -1.33 -12.44
CA ARG A 131 20.51 -1.40 -11.52
C ARG A 131 20.40 -2.77 -10.85
N GLU A 132 19.68 -2.81 -9.74
CA GLU A 132 19.36 -4.04 -9.03
C GLU A 132 18.80 -5.15 -9.96
N PRO A 133 19.36 -6.36 -9.89
CA PRO A 133 18.87 -7.50 -10.67
C PRO A 133 17.45 -7.90 -10.28
N ALA A 134 16.59 -8.15 -11.28
CA ALA A 134 15.22 -8.63 -11.07
C ALA A 134 15.02 -10.02 -11.68
N LEU A 135 14.32 -10.90 -10.95
CA LEU A 135 13.93 -12.23 -11.46
C LEU A 135 12.52 -12.18 -12.08
N ARG A 136 12.40 -12.67 -13.31
CA ARG A 136 11.13 -12.85 -14.02
C ARG A 136 10.86 -14.34 -14.28
N TRP A 137 9.60 -14.74 -14.19
CA TRP A 137 9.19 -16.13 -14.42
C TRP A 137 8.76 -16.36 -15.87
N ARG A 138 9.21 -17.46 -16.46
CA ARG A 138 8.71 -17.88 -17.78
C ARG A 138 7.40 -18.66 -17.61
N ARG A 139 6.27 -18.08 -18.05
CA ARG A 139 5.05 -18.85 -18.33
C ARG A 139 5.25 -19.61 -19.64
N THR A 140 4.95 -20.91 -19.70
CA THR A 140 4.95 -21.65 -20.97
C THR A 140 3.71 -21.30 -21.79
N ALA A 141 3.72 -21.57 -23.11
CA ALA A 141 2.52 -21.43 -23.92
C ALA A 141 1.34 -22.24 -23.34
N ALA A 142 1.62 -23.39 -22.74
CA ALA A 142 0.63 -24.22 -22.04
C ALA A 142 0.11 -23.59 -20.74
N ASP A 143 0.94 -22.86 -19.98
CA ASP A 143 0.52 -22.16 -18.75
C ASP A 143 -0.29 -20.90 -19.08
N ILE A 144 0.07 -20.22 -20.17
CA ILE A 144 -0.67 -19.09 -20.72
C ILE A 144 -2.01 -19.57 -21.28
N TRP A 145 -2.02 -20.68 -22.02
CA TRP A 145 -3.23 -21.31 -22.51
C TRP A 145 -4.14 -21.80 -21.39
N ARG A 146 -3.59 -22.40 -20.32
CA ARG A 146 -4.37 -22.76 -19.12
C ARG A 146 -4.94 -21.53 -18.42
N SER A 147 -4.13 -20.49 -18.21
CA SER A 147 -4.60 -19.23 -17.63
C SER A 147 -5.66 -18.53 -18.51
N PHE A 148 -5.53 -18.66 -19.83
CA PHE A 148 -6.49 -18.15 -20.82
C PHE A 148 -7.78 -18.96 -20.80
N LEU A 149 -7.71 -20.30 -20.79
CA LEU A 149 -8.87 -21.18 -20.72
C LEU A 149 -9.62 -21.00 -19.39
N VAL A 150 -8.90 -20.86 -18.28
CA VAL A 150 -9.47 -20.47 -16.98
C VAL A 150 -10.07 -19.06 -17.05
N GLY A 151 -9.37 -18.10 -17.67
CA GLY A 151 -9.88 -16.74 -17.87
C GLY A 151 -11.18 -16.69 -18.70
N VAL A 152 -11.26 -17.51 -19.75
CA VAL A 152 -12.43 -17.64 -20.63
C VAL A 152 -13.56 -18.41 -19.95
N SER A 153 -13.27 -19.50 -19.23
CA SER A 153 -14.28 -20.25 -18.47
C SER A 153 -14.87 -19.43 -17.32
N THR A 154 -14.08 -18.52 -16.75
CA THR A 154 -14.49 -17.73 -15.58
C THR A 154 -15.12 -16.38 -15.96
N HIS A 155 -14.76 -15.78 -17.10
CA HIS A 155 -15.17 -14.40 -17.46
C HIS A 155 -15.69 -14.22 -18.90
N GLY A 156 -15.67 -15.26 -19.73
CA GLY A 156 -15.97 -15.16 -21.17
C GLY A 156 -14.91 -14.41 -21.98
N VAL A 157 -14.90 -14.63 -23.30
CA VAL A 157 -13.89 -14.04 -24.22
C VAL A 157 -13.96 -12.51 -24.24
N GLN A 158 -15.16 -11.92 -24.14
CA GLN A 158 -15.36 -10.46 -24.04
C GLN A 158 -14.81 -9.88 -22.71
N GLY A 159 -14.89 -10.62 -21.60
CA GLY A 159 -14.32 -10.24 -20.30
C GLY A 159 -12.79 -10.23 -20.28
N LEU A 160 -12.16 -11.03 -21.16
CA LEU A 160 -10.71 -11.03 -21.33
C LEU A 160 -10.22 -9.91 -22.26
N ILE A 161 -10.99 -9.61 -23.33
CA ILE A 161 -10.68 -8.54 -24.28
C ILE A 161 -10.78 -7.15 -23.62
N SER A 162 -11.82 -6.90 -22.80
CA SER A 162 -11.99 -5.65 -22.05
C SER A 162 -10.82 -5.35 -21.09
N ARG A 163 -10.23 -6.37 -20.47
CA ARG A 163 -9.05 -6.25 -19.60
C ARG A 163 -7.77 -5.90 -20.35
N THR A 164 -7.60 -6.33 -21.60
CA THR A 164 -6.40 -6.02 -22.40
C THR A 164 -6.40 -4.63 -23.05
N GLN A 165 -7.56 -3.97 -23.12
CA GLN A 165 -7.68 -2.57 -23.56
C GLN A 165 -7.51 -1.58 -22.40
N SER A 166 -7.41 -2.06 -21.15
CA SER A 166 -7.60 -1.24 -19.95
C SER A 166 -6.38 -0.44 -19.46
N ALA A 167 -5.13 -0.66 -19.91
CA ALA A 167 -3.98 0.06 -19.32
C ALA A 167 -3.89 1.54 -19.76
N THR A 168 -3.83 1.81 -21.07
CA THR A 168 -3.78 3.19 -21.62
C THR A 168 -5.14 3.87 -21.53
N VAL A 169 -6.24 3.13 -21.77
CA VAL A 169 -7.61 3.63 -21.58
C VAL A 169 -7.91 3.99 -20.12
N SER A 170 -7.21 3.40 -19.12
CA SER A 170 -7.43 3.72 -17.70
C SER A 170 -6.83 5.04 -17.23
N LEU A 171 -5.76 5.55 -17.84
CA LEU A 171 -5.16 6.83 -17.43
C LEU A 171 -5.96 8.00 -18.01
N ASP A 172 -6.30 7.93 -19.30
CA ASP A 172 -7.16 8.94 -19.95
C ASP A 172 -8.57 8.94 -19.36
N ARG A 173 -9.10 7.77 -19.01
CA ARG A 173 -10.36 7.69 -18.26
C ARG A 173 -10.23 8.33 -16.88
N ARG A 174 -9.22 7.96 -16.08
CA ARG A 174 -9.03 8.55 -14.74
C ARG A 174 -8.86 10.07 -14.79
N ARG A 175 -8.13 10.58 -15.79
CA ARG A 175 -7.97 12.01 -16.00
C ARG A 175 -9.30 12.69 -16.34
N ARG A 176 -10.08 12.12 -17.26
CA ARG A 176 -11.41 12.62 -17.61
C ARG A 176 -12.39 12.57 -16.43
N ASP A 177 -12.42 11.45 -15.71
CA ASP A 177 -13.27 11.25 -14.55
C ASP A 177 -12.90 12.28 -13.47
N PHE A 178 -11.60 12.51 -13.22
CA PHE A 178 -11.15 13.55 -12.31
C PHE A 178 -11.50 14.96 -12.78
N ASP A 179 -11.40 15.27 -14.07
CA ASP A 179 -11.81 16.58 -14.61
C ASP A 179 -13.32 16.83 -14.44
N ILE A 180 -14.14 15.80 -14.62
CA ILE A 180 -15.59 15.87 -14.37
C ILE A 180 -15.85 16.10 -12.88
N TRP A 181 -15.22 15.30 -12.01
CA TRP A 181 -15.33 15.44 -10.57
C TRP A 181 -14.91 16.84 -10.12
N ARG A 182 -13.75 17.32 -10.57
CA ARG A 182 -13.19 18.63 -10.20
C ARG A 182 -14.12 19.77 -10.61
N ARG A 183 -14.74 19.71 -11.79
CA ARG A 183 -15.71 20.73 -12.22
C ARG A 183 -16.96 20.77 -11.34
N ARG A 184 -17.42 19.62 -10.83
CA ARG A 184 -18.58 19.56 -9.92
C ARG A 184 -18.26 20.05 -8.51
N GLN A 185 -17.03 19.83 -8.06
CA GLN A 185 -16.61 20.16 -6.70
C GLN A 185 -16.03 21.58 -6.56
N THR A 186 -15.56 22.19 -7.66
CA THR A 186 -14.99 23.55 -7.61
C THR A 186 -16.11 24.57 -7.44
N PRO A 187 -16.13 25.37 -6.36
CA PRO A 187 -17.15 26.40 -6.18
C PRO A 187 -17.05 27.48 -7.26
N ASP A 188 -18.20 27.90 -7.77
CA ASP A 188 -18.29 29.07 -8.66
C ASP A 188 -18.05 30.39 -7.90
N PRO A 189 -17.85 31.53 -8.59
CA PRO A 189 -17.62 32.81 -7.93
C PRO A 189 -18.75 33.24 -6.98
N ALA A 190 -20.00 32.86 -7.24
CA ALA A 190 -21.13 33.19 -6.36
C ALA A 190 -21.10 32.35 -5.07
N ALA A 191 -20.71 31.09 -5.16
CA ALA A 191 -20.48 30.21 -4.02
C ALA A 191 -19.32 30.71 -3.15
N LEU A 192 -18.20 31.14 -3.76
CA LEU A 192 -17.09 31.75 -3.02
C LEU A 192 -17.50 33.03 -2.29
N ALA A 193 -18.33 33.86 -2.91
CA ALA A 193 -18.87 35.07 -2.27
C ALA A 193 -19.78 34.72 -1.07
N ARG A 194 -20.62 33.68 -1.19
CA ARG A 194 -21.43 33.18 -0.07
C ARG A 194 -20.54 32.64 1.06
N MET A 195 -19.54 31.82 0.75
CA MET A 195 -18.58 31.31 1.73
C MET A 195 -17.85 32.45 2.47
N ALA A 196 -17.48 33.52 1.77
CA ALA A 196 -16.87 34.69 2.39
C ALA A 196 -17.83 35.43 3.34
N SER A 197 -19.13 35.47 3.02
CA SER A 197 -20.17 35.99 3.90
C SER A 197 -20.40 35.08 5.11
N ASP A 198 -20.48 33.76 4.89
CA ASP A 198 -20.69 32.75 5.94
C ASP A 198 -19.49 32.67 6.90
N ALA A 199 -18.27 32.94 6.41
CA ALA A 199 -17.09 33.05 7.27
C ALA A 199 -17.27 34.11 8.38
N ALA A 200 -18.03 35.17 8.09
CA ALA A 200 -18.35 36.22 9.05
C ALA A 200 -19.53 35.87 9.98
N SER A 201 -20.15 34.70 9.86
CA SER A 201 -21.17 34.19 10.79
C SER A 201 -20.70 32.97 11.59
N LEU A 202 -19.52 32.42 11.28
CA LEU A 202 -18.94 31.32 12.05
C LEU A 202 -18.75 31.71 13.53
N SER A 203 -19.10 30.77 14.41
CA SER A 203 -19.01 30.92 15.86
C SER A 203 -17.56 30.98 16.33
N MET A 204 -16.72 30.09 15.81
CA MET A 204 -15.28 30.17 15.90
C MET A 204 -14.71 30.68 14.59
N ARG A 205 -13.83 31.66 14.69
CA ARG A 205 -13.12 32.22 13.54
C ARG A 205 -11.62 31.99 13.76
N PRO A 206 -11.13 30.79 13.44
CA PRO A 206 -9.73 30.48 13.63
C PRO A 206 -8.87 31.37 12.72
N ALA A 207 -7.79 31.90 13.26
CA ALA A 207 -6.75 32.55 12.48
C ALA A 207 -5.69 31.52 12.02
N PHE A 208 -5.20 31.67 10.79
CA PHE A 208 -4.22 30.77 10.18
C PHE A 208 -2.88 31.46 9.88
N ALA A 209 -1.77 30.88 10.32
CA ALA A 209 -0.43 31.27 9.90
C ALA A 209 0.10 30.30 8.84
N VAL A 210 0.28 30.80 7.62
CA VAL A 210 0.77 30.03 6.48
C VAL A 210 2.29 30.17 6.39
N LEU A 211 3.01 29.11 6.72
CA LEU A 211 4.46 29.02 6.59
C LEU A 211 4.81 28.68 5.14
N VAL A 212 5.29 29.67 4.39
CA VAL A 212 5.63 29.51 2.97
C VAL A 212 7.11 29.17 2.84
N HIS A 213 7.40 27.94 2.43
CA HIS A 213 8.77 27.44 2.25
C HIS A 213 9.28 27.89 0.89
N ALA A 214 9.98 29.03 0.88
CA ALA A 214 10.43 29.67 -0.33
C ALA A 214 11.77 29.10 -0.83
N GLY A 215 12.70 28.75 0.06
CA GLY A 215 14.01 28.17 -0.30
C GLY A 215 14.68 28.89 -1.48
N ALA A 216 15.42 28.14 -2.32
CA ALA A 216 16.01 28.67 -3.55
C ALA A 216 15.01 28.78 -4.73
N THR A 217 13.69 28.70 -4.49
CA THR A 217 12.72 28.73 -5.58
C THR A 217 12.58 30.14 -6.15
N GLY A 218 12.43 30.23 -7.48
CA GLY A 218 12.35 31.52 -8.17
C GLY A 218 11.12 32.35 -7.79
N PRO A 219 11.16 33.68 -7.98
CA PRO A 219 10.09 34.61 -7.57
C PRO A 219 8.72 34.29 -8.16
N VAL A 220 8.66 33.65 -9.33
CA VAL A 220 7.41 33.21 -9.97
C VAL A 220 6.68 32.14 -9.15
N ALA A 221 7.40 31.20 -8.56
CA ALA A 221 6.80 30.15 -7.75
C ALA A 221 6.18 30.73 -6.47
N LEU A 222 6.91 31.63 -5.81
CA LEU A 222 6.41 32.34 -4.64
C LEU A 222 5.18 33.19 -4.97
N ALA A 223 5.23 33.98 -6.04
CA ALA A 223 4.11 34.82 -6.46
C ALA A 223 2.83 34.01 -6.72
N ARG A 224 2.95 32.82 -7.31
CA ARG A 224 1.82 31.90 -7.53
C ARG A 224 1.17 31.47 -6.21
N THR A 225 1.98 31.03 -5.24
CA THR A 225 1.48 30.64 -3.92
C THR A 225 0.80 31.81 -3.21
N LEU A 226 1.43 32.99 -3.18
CA LEU A 226 0.84 34.18 -2.55
C LEU A 226 -0.48 34.59 -3.23
N ALA A 227 -0.55 34.54 -4.56
CA ALA A 227 -1.79 34.81 -5.29
C ALA A 227 -2.91 33.81 -4.92
N SER A 228 -2.58 32.55 -4.63
CA SER A 228 -3.57 31.56 -4.16
C SER A 228 -4.11 31.85 -2.76
N LEU A 229 -3.28 32.46 -1.89
CA LEU A 229 -3.69 32.92 -0.56
C LEU A 229 -4.60 34.16 -0.64
N GLU A 230 -4.27 35.11 -1.53
CA GLU A 230 -5.09 36.30 -1.74
C GLU A 230 -6.49 36.00 -2.30
N ARG A 231 -6.65 34.87 -3.00
CA ARG A 231 -7.93 34.38 -3.51
C ARG A 231 -8.78 33.64 -2.48
N GLN A 232 -8.31 33.43 -1.25
CA GLN A 232 -9.07 32.70 -0.24
C GLN A 232 -10.37 33.43 0.14
N ALA A 233 -11.47 32.68 0.14
CA ALA A 233 -12.78 33.17 0.61
C ALA A 233 -12.75 33.50 2.11
N TYR A 234 -11.95 32.74 2.89
CA TYR A 234 -11.71 33.00 4.30
C TYR A 234 -10.50 33.93 4.48
N ARG A 235 -10.70 35.08 5.14
CA ARG A 235 -9.72 36.18 5.16
C ARG A 235 -8.86 36.27 6.42
N GLN A 236 -9.04 35.42 7.43
CA GLN A 236 -8.22 35.46 8.65
C GLN A 236 -6.98 34.59 8.51
N TRP A 237 -6.02 35.09 7.74
CA TRP A 237 -4.73 34.46 7.57
C TRP A 237 -3.62 35.51 7.48
N GLU A 238 -2.43 35.08 7.88
CA GLU A 238 -1.16 35.75 7.65
C GLU A 238 -0.16 34.73 7.09
N ALA A 239 0.87 35.19 6.37
CA ALA A 239 1.87 34.34 5.74
C ALA A 239 3.27 34.71 6.25
N TYR A 240 4.09 33.69 6.49
CA TYR A 240 5.48 33.84 6.88
C TYR A 240 6.40 33.20 5.84
N LEU A 241 7.22 34.01 5.19
CA LEU A 241 8.20 33.55 4.23
C LEU A 241 9.41 32.96 4.97
N CYS A 242 9.62 31.66 4.82
CA CYS A 242 10.71 30.92 5.44
C CYS A 242 11.84 30.67 4.40
N GLY A 243 13.08 31.02 4.75
CA GLY A 243 14.26 30.80 3.92
C GLY A 243 14.49 31.83 2.80
N VAL A 244 14.16 33.11 3.02
CA VAL A 244 14.42 34.21 2.07
C VAL A 244 15.25 35.31 2.74
N ASP A 245 16.49 35.51 2.29
CA ASP A 245 17.46 36.41 2.94
C ASP A 245 17.33 37.89 2.53
N SER A 246 16.64 38.21 1.43
CA SER A 246 16.54 39.60 0.91
C SER A 246 15.21 39.93 0.22
N GLY A 247 14.86 41.23 0.19
CA GLY A 247 13.62 41.79 -0.36
C GLY A 247 12.76 42.53 0.68
N THR A 248 11.71 43.21 0.24
CA THR A 248 10.78 43.96 1.11
C THR A 248 9.58 43.11 1.57
N ASP A 249 9.02 43.40 2.74
CA ASP A 249 7.68 42.94 3.11
C ASP A 249 6.68 43.58 2.14
N ASN A 250 5.94 42.75 1.40
CA ASN A 250 5.13 43.21 0.27
C ASN A 250 3.70 43.60 0.68
N SER A 251 3.25 43.27 1.90
CA SER A 251 1.90 43.60 2.39
C SER A 251 1.79 43.49 3.92
N SER A 252 0.66 43.95 4.49
CA SER A 252 0.35 43.86 5.92
C SER A 252 0.12 42.44 6.46
N ARG A 253 -0.01 41.44 5.58
CA ARG A 253 -0.25 40.03 5.92
C ARG A 253 0.90 39.10 5.60
N VAL A 254 1.94 39.60 4.94
CA VAL A 254 3.09 38.79 4.50
C VAL A 254 4.32 39.27 5.24
N HIS A 255 4.83 38.40 6.09
CA HIS A 255 5.95 38.66 6.97
C HIS A 255 7.13 37.78 6.58
N ARG A 256 8.34 38.20 6.96
CA ARG A 256 9.53 37.34 6.89
C ARG A 256 9.74 36.65 8.23
N ALA A 257 10.09 35.37 8.18
CA ALA A 257 10.58 34.65 9.33
C ALA A 257 12.11 34.62 9.32
N THR A 258 12.72 34.74 10.50
CA THR A 258 14.18 34.76 10.64
C THR A 258 14.71 33.46 11.23
N GLY A 259 15.84 32.97 10.74
CA GLY A 259 16.48 31.77 11.29
C GLY A 259 17.71 31.37 10.46
N GLY A 260 18.67 30.73 11.10
CA GLY A 260 19.87 30.22 10.41
C GLY A 260 19.61 29.00 9.53
N ASP A 261 18.44 28.36 9.68
CA ASP A 261 17.97 27.22 8.90
C ASP A 261 16.44 27.22 8.78
N ASP A 262 15.88 26.30 7.97
CA ASP A 262 14.44 26.16 7.70
C ASP A 262 13.63 25.89 8.98
N ALA A 263 14.11 24.99 9.84
CA ALA A 263 13.43 24.67 11.10
C ALA A 263 13.34 25.89 12.04
N SER A 264 14.45 26.63 12.17
CA SER A 264 14.54 27.85 12.98
C SER A 264 13.63 28.95 12.45
N ALA A 265 13.60 29.15 11.13
CA ALA A 265 12.70 30.13 10.51
C ALA A 265 11.22 29.77 10.74
N ARG A 266 10.83 28.51 10.56
CA ARG A 266 9.45 28.09 10.86
C ARG A 266 9.09 28.26 12.34
N ASN A 267 10.03 27.97 13.24
CA ASN A 267 9.84 28.14 14.67
C ASN A 267 9.74 29.62 15.08
N ASP A 268 10.51 30.52 14.45
CA ASP A 268 10.34 31.97 14.61
C ASP A 268 8.93 32.42 14.24
N ALA A 269 8.43 31.97 13.08
CA ALA A 269 7.06 32.25 12.66
C ALA A 269 6.03 31.74 13.68
N ILE A 270 6.17 30.50 14.16
CA ILE A 270 5.29 29.92 15.19
C ILE A 270 5.37 30.67 16.53
N ALA A 271 6.53 31.23 16.86
CA ALA A 271 6.74 32.01 18.07
C ALA A 271 6.04 33.36 18.00
N ARG A 272 6.13 34.04 16.85
CA ARG A 272 5.64 35.40 16.61
C ARG A 272 4.16 35.49 16.26
N THR A 273 3.60 34.49 15.58
CA THR A 273 2.21 34.49 15.16
C THR A 273 1.24 34.42 16.35
N ALA A 274 0.16 35.19 16.26
CA ALA A 274 -0.99 35.08 17.15
C ALA A 274 -2.05 34.07 16.65
N ALA A 275 -1.89 33.52 15.44
CA ALA A 275 -2.83 32.61 14.81
C ALA A 275 -3.08 31.34 15.65
N ASP A 276 -4.29 30.80 15.56
CA ASP A 276 -4.69 29.59 16.31
C ASP A 276 -4.08 28.32 15.69
N PHE A 277 -3.92 28.33 14.36
CA PHE A 277 -3.46 27.19 13.56
C PHE A 277 -2.32 27.59 12.64
N VAL A 278 -1.44 26.63 12.37
CA VAL A 278 -0.29 26.78 11.48
C VAL A 278 -0.36 25.74 10.38
N LEU A 279 0.06 26.10 9.17
CA LEU A 279 0.15 25.19 8.03
C LEU A 279 1.36 25.51 7.16
N SER A 280 1.89 24.51 6.49
CA SER A 280 3.02 24.61 5.56
C SER A 280 2.54 24.64 4.11
N VAL A 281 3.09 25.54 3.29
CA VAL A 281 2.91 25.52 1.83
C VAL A 281 4.25 25.68 1.16
N ALA A 282 4.61 24.75 0.27
CA ALA A 282 5.82 24.89 -0.52
C ALA A 282 5.61 25.95 -1.61
N ALA A 283 6.59 26.84 -1.81
CA ALA A 283 6.50 27.82 -2.88
C ALA A 283 6.28 27.15 -4.24
N GLY A 284 5.33 27.70 -4.99
CA GLY A 284 4.83 27.15 -6.23
C GLY A 284 3.64 26.19 -6.08
N ASP A 285 3.26 25.76 -4.89
CA ASP A 285 1.99 25.04 -4.69
C ASP A 285 0.84 26.05 -4.44
N GLU A 286 -0.40 25.61 -4.62
CA GLU A 286 -1.59 26.44 -4.52
C GLU A 286 -2.65 25.81 -3.63
N LEU A 287 -3.33 26.66 -2.84
CA LEU A 287 -4.54 26.27 -2.12
C LEU A 287 -5.78 26.54 -2.99
N ALA A 288 -6.77 25.67 -2.91
CA ALA A 288 -8.07 25.93 -3.50
C ALA A 288 -8.68 27.21 -2.88
N PRO A 289 -9.43 28.05 -3.63
CA PRO A 289 -9.92 29.34 -3.11
C PRO A 289 -10.83 29.26 -1.87
N HIS A 290 -11.36 28.07 -1.57
CA HIS A 290 -12.24 27.81 -0.43
C HIS A 290 -11.53 26.97 0.67
N ALA A 291 -10.25 26.65 0.52
CA ALA A 291 -9.53 25.73 1.41
C ALA A 291 -9.57 26.15 2.88
N LEU A 292 -9.21 27.40 3.18
CA LEU A 292 -9.22 27.90 4.57
C LEU A 292 -10.63 28.03 5.15
N PHE A 293 -11.65 28.24 4.30
CA PHE A 293 -13.05 28.27 4.73
C PHE A 293 -13.51 26.87 5.16
N GLU A 294 -13.22 25.84 4.36
CA GLU A 294 -13.60 24.47 4.67
C GLU A 294 -12.89 23.95 5.93
N VAL A 295 -11.62 24.32 6.12
CA VAL A 295 -10.91 24.06 7.39
C VAL A 295 -11.58 24.78 8.55
N ALA A 296 -11.91 26.08 8.42
CA ALA A 296 -12.59 26.82 9.48
C ALA A 296 -13.98 26.24 9.81
N ARG A 297 -14.74 25.78 8.80
CA ARG A 297 -16.02 25.11 9.00
C ARG A 297 -15.85 23.80 9.77
N ALA A 298 -14.91 22.95 9.36
CA ALA A 298 -14.64 21.71 10.06
C ALA A 298 -14.15 21.91 11.51
N LEU A 299 -13.42 23.00 11.77
CA LEU A 299 -13.06 23.40 13.13
C LEU A 299 -14.27 23.89 13.96
N ASN A 300 -15.31 24.44 13.32
CA ASN A 300 -16.58 24.73 14.01
C ASN A 300 -17.35 23.44 14.31
N ASP A 301 -17.34 22.47 13.38
CA ASP A 301 -17.97 21.16 13.57
C ASP A 301 -17.27 20.34 14.67
N ASP A 302 -15.93 20.41 14.74
CA ASP A 302 -15.14 19.79 15.78
C ASP A 302 -14.07 20.74 16.38
N PRO A 303 -14.45 21.55 17.38
CA PRO A 303 -13.58 22.53 18.01
C PRO A 303 -12.34 21.96 18.69
N ARG A 304 -12.30 20.65 18.91
CA ARG A 304 -11.17 19.95 19.56
C ARG A 304 -10.12 19.49 18.57
N ALA A 305 -10.34 19.61 17.27
CA ALA A 305 -9.40 19.18 16.25
C ALA A 305 -8.01 19.83 16.44
N ASP A 306 -6.97 18.99 16.51
CA ASP A 306 -5.57 19.41 16.58
C ASP A 306 -4.88 19.34 15.22
N VAL A 307 -5.39 18.45 14.35
CA VAL A 307 -4.86 18.19 13.03
C VAL A 307 -6.02 18.17 12.04
N VAL A 308 -5.93 18.98 10.99
CA VAL A 308 -6.84 18.93 9.84
C VAL A 308 -6.01 18.69 8.59
N TYR A 309 -6.43 17.73 7.77
CA TYR A 309 -5.83 17.50 6.45
C TYR A 309 -6.88 17.26 5.39
N SER A 310 -6.49 17.37 4.12
CA SER A 310 -7.39 17.18 2.98
C SER A 310 -6.84 16.22 1.94
N ASP A 311 -7.69 15.80 1.00
CA ASP A 311 -7.26 15.26 -0.28
C ASP A 311 -6.42 16.29 -1.05
N GLU A 312 -5.62 15.81 -2.01
CA GLU A 312 -4.72 16.67 -2.79
C GLU A 312 -4.65 16.23 -4.26
N ALA A 313 -4.19 17.14 -5.10
CA ALA A 313 -3.82 16.87 -6.48
C ALA A 313 -2.33 17.11 -6.68
N LEU A 314 -1.63 16.13 -7.24
CA LEU A 314 -0.21 16.21 -7.55
C LEU A 314 0.01 16.45 -9.04
N ILE A 315 0.77 17.49 -9.38
CA ILE A 315 1.17 17.80 -10.75
C ILE A 315 2.54 17.15 -11.00
N GLY A 316 2.57 16.16 -11.89
CA GLY A 316 3.79 15.52 -12.37
C GLY A 316 4.69 16.46 -13.19
N ALA A 317 5.91 16.01 -13.48
CA ALA A 317 6.85 16.76 -14.33
C ALA A 317 6.32 16.96 -15.76
N ASP A 318 5.50 16.02 -16.25
CA ASP A 318 4.79 16.06 -17.52
C ASP A 318 3.52 16.94 -17.49
N GLY A 319 3.22 17.56 -16.34
CA GLY A 319 2.01 18.34 -16.12
C GLY A 319 0.75 17.50 -15.87
N ALA A 320 0.86 16.17 -15.78
CA ALA A 320 -0.28 15.32 -15.45
C ALA A 320 -0.73 15.58 -14.01
N VAL A 321 -2.05 15.79 -13.84
CA VAL A 321 -2.65 15.99 -12.52
C VAL A 321 -3.14 14.65 -12.01
N MET A 322 -2.59 14.21 -10.88
CA MET A 322 -2.88 12.95 -10.22
C MET A 322 -3.57 13.22 -8.88
N PRO A 323 -4.88 12.96 -8.75
CA PRO A 323 -5.56 13.11 -7.48
C PRO A 323 -5.14 12.01 -6.49
N ARG A 324 -5.09 12.37 -5.22
CA ARG A 324 -4.89 11.45 -4.10
C ARG A 324 -6.06 11.58 -3.15
N PHE A 325 -6.99 10.63 -3.26
CA PHE A 325 -8.11 10.43 -2.36
C PHE A 325 -7.66 9.55 -1.19
N LYS A 326 -7.61 10.13 0.00
CA LYS A 326 -7.02 9.58 1.20
C LYS A 326 -8.11 8.99 2.11
N PRO A 327 -7.79 7.96 2.92
CA PRO A 327 -8.67 7.57 4.01
C PRO A 327 -8.64 8.63 5.12
N ASP A 328 -9.54 8.49 6.09
CA ASP A 328 -9.44 9.14 7.39
C ASP A 328 -8.21 8.62 8.18
N TRP A 329 -8.09 9.07 9.42
CA TRP A 329 -6.91 8.86 10.26
C TRP A 329 -6.53 7.37 10.41
N SER A 330 -5.30 7.04 10.01
CA SER A 330 -4.73 5.70 9.97
C SER A 330 -3.29 5.76 10.44
N PRO A 331 -3.03 5.64 11.76
CA PRO A 331 -1.67 5.78 12.31
C PRO A 331 -0.73 4.68 11.80
N GLU A 332 -1.26 3.48 11.52
CA GLU A 332 -0.45 2.41 10.92
C GLU A 332 -0.08 2.73 9.47
N TYR A 333 -0.94 3.44 8.71
CA TYR A 333 -0.59 3.90 7.37
C TYR A 333 0.38 5.08 7.42
N LEU A 334 0.23 5.97 8.42
CA LEU A 334 1.19 7.05 8.65
C LEU A 334 2.59 6.51 8.92
N LEU A 335 2.76 5.38 9.61
CA LEU A 335 4.08 4.75 9.81
C LEU A 335 4.64 4.10 8.55
N ALA A 336 3.78 3.70 7.60
CA ALA A 336 4.22 3.19 6.31
C ALA A 336 4.56 4.32 5.33
N ARG A 337 3.90 5.48 5.41
CA ARG A 337 4.18 6.66 4.58
C ARG A 337 3.44 7.91 5.06
N MET A 338 3.93 9.08 4.65
CA MET A 338 3.25 10.38 4.83
C MET A 338 2.02 10.51 3.91
N TYR A 339 0.99 9.69 4.13
CA TYR A 339 -0.23 9.66 3.30
C TYR A 339 -1.12 10.89 3.50
N VAL A 340 -1.04 11.53 4.68
CA VAL A 340 -1.75 12.77 5.05
C VAL A 340 -1.45 13.91 4.07
N GLY A 341 -0.25 13.92 3.47
CA GLY A 341 0.12 14.85 2.41
C GLY A 341 0.34 16.29 2.90
N ARG A 342 0.02 17.27 2.06
CA ARG A 342 0.63 18.62 2.16
C ARG A 342 -0.23 19.69 2.79
N LEU A 343 -1.55 19.69 2.59
CA LEU A 343 -2.42 20.55 3.39
C LEU A 343 -2.55 19.92 4.78
N LEU A 344 -1.58 20.25 5.62
CA LEU A 344 -1.51 19.83 7.00
C LEU A 344 -1.67 21.08 7.87
N VAL A 345 -2.84 21.21 8.48
CA VAL A 345 -3.16 22.29 9.40
C VAL A 345 -3.06 21.75 10.82
N LEU A 346 -2.22 22.39 11.63
CA LEU A 346 -1.92 21.97 13.00
C LEU A 346 -2.30 23.06 13.98
N ARG A 347 -2.96 22.70 15.08
CA ARG A 347 -3.21 23.62 16.19
C ARG A 347 -1.87 24.10 16.76
N ARG A 348 -1.68 25.42 16.87
CA ARG A 348 -0.41 26.02 17.29
C ARG A 348 0.03 25.52 18.68
N THR A 349 -0.91 25.34 19.60
CA THR A 349 -0.61 24.81 20.94
C THR A 349 -0.12 23.36 20.89
N ALA A 350 -0.69 22.53 20.01
CA ALA A 350 -0.24 21.15 19.80
C ALA A 350 1.19 21.11 19.23
N VAL A 351 1.50 21.99 18.26
CA VAL A 351 2.86 22.15 17.67
C VAL A 351 3.87 22.58 18.73
N ARG A 352 3.55 23.60 19.54
CA ARG A 352 4.42 24.07 20.63
C ARG A 352 4.66 22.97 21.66
N ALA A 353 3.61 22.25 22.06
CA ALA A 353 3.73 21.12 22.97
C ALA A 353 4.51 19.93 22.37
N ALA A 354 4.65 19.85 21.04
CA ALA A 354 5.46 18.84 20.37
C ALA A 354 6.93 19.28 20.20
N GLY A 355 7.26 20.53 20.56
CA GLY A 355 8.60 21.10 20.43
C GLY A 355 8.91 21.77 19.09
N GLY A 356 7.89 22.07 18.27
CA GLY A 356 8.09 22.75 16.98
C GLY A 356 8.83 21.90 15.94
N TYR A 357 9.41 22.56 14.93
CA TYR A 357 10.25 21.95 13.90
C TYR A 357 11.67 21.68 14.41
N ARG A 358 12.30 20.60 13.94
CA ARG A 358 13.66 20.20 14.33
C ARG A 358 14.61 20.25 13.14
N ALA A 359 15.83 20.72 13.35
CA ALA A 359 16.89 20.66 12.35
C ALA A 359 17.30 19.21 12.03
N GLY A 360 17.85 18.98 10.83
CA GLY A 360 18.35 17.66 10.39
C GLY A 360 17.29 16.73 9.77
N PHE A 361 16.03 17.18 9.68
CA PHE A 361 14.93 16.48 9.02
C PHE A 361 14.43 17.21 7.77
N ASP A 362 15.31 17.99 7.12
CA ASP A 362 15.00 18.70 5.89
C ASP A 362 14.41 17.75 4.83
N GLY A 363 13.33 18.18 4.18
CA GLY A 363 12.54 17.35 3.26
C GLY A 363 11.47 16.48 3.92
N ALA A 364 11.61 16.13 5.21
CA ALA A 364 10.64 15.33 5.97
C ALA A 364 10.14 16.03 7.26
N ALA A 365 10.34 17.34 7.37
CA ALA A 365 10.09 18.10 8.60
C ALA A 365 8.60 18.10 9.03
N ASP A 366 7.66 18.19 8.07
CA ASP A 366 6.23 18.10 8.37
C ASP A 366 5.81 16.67 8.79
N TYR A 367 6.49 15.64 8.28
CA TYR A 367 6.26 14.25 8.68
C TYR A 367 6.76 14.00 10.10
N ASP A 368 7.95 14.51 10.44
CA ASP A 368 8.48 14.49 11.81
C ASP A 368 7.53 15.17 12.80
N LEU A 369 7.09 16.39 12.47
CA LEU A 369 6.19 17.14 13.33
C LEU A 369 4.85 16.43 13.51
N LEU A 370 4.26 15.91 12.42
CA LEU A 370 2.99 15.19 12.50
C LEU A 370 3.10 13.94 13.39
N LEU A 371 4.16 13.14 13.25
CA LEU A 371 4.37 11.96 14.09
C LEU A 371 4.46 12.33 15.57
N ARG A 372 5.17 13.42 15.92
CA ARG A 372 5.27 13.89 17.31
C ARG A 372 3.97 14.48 17.85
N VAL A 373 3.23 15.24 17.04
CA VAL A 373 1.90 15.75 17.40
C VAL A 373 0.92 14.59 17.63
N THR A 374 1.09 13.49 16.88
CA THR A 374 0.22 12.31 16.92
C THR A 374 0.74 11.12 17.70
N ALA A 375 1.80 11.34 18.48
CA ALA A 375 2.41 10.31 19.30
C ALA A 375 1.42 9.77 20.36
N PRO A 376 1.25 8.43 20.47
CA PRO A 376 0.38 7.82 21.47
C PRO A 376 0.76 8.12 22.93
N CYS A 377 2.04 8.45 23.20
CA CYS A 377 2.54 8.76 24.53
C CYS A 377 2.08 10.13 25.08
N ARG A 378 1.37 10.93 24.28
CA ARG A 378 0.81 12.20 24.73
C ARG A 378 -0.34 11.97 25.71
N ARG A 379 -0.44 12.84 26.71
CA ARG A 379 -1.48 12.80 27.75
C ARG A 379 -2.90 12.81 27.16
N GLU A 380 -3.08 13.54 26.06
CA GLU A 380 -4.32 13.61 25.29
C GLU A 380 -4.03 13.15 23.86
N ALA A 381 -4.83 12.21 23.36
CA ALA A 381 -4.75 11.77 21.97
C ALA A 381 -5.23 12.92 21.07
N PRO A 382 -4.47 13.29 20.01
CA PRO A 382 -4.89 14.40 19.17
C PRO A 382 -6.18 14.06 18.45
N ARG A 383 -7.00 15.08 18.22
CA ARG A 383 -8.16 14.94 17.36
C ARG A 383 -7.77 15.26 15.92
N VAL A 384 -7.79 14.25 15.06
CA VAL A 384 -7.41 14.36 13.65
C VAL A 384 -8.68 14.34 12.78
N VAL A 385 -8.81 15.33 11.89
CA VAL A 385 -9.94 15.50 10.98
C VAL A 385 -9.45 15.47 9.54
N HIS A 386 -10.17 14.73 8.70
CA HIS A 386 -9.92 14.64 7.27
C HIS A 386 -11.04 15.32 6.49
N LEU A 387 -10.67 16.14 5.52
CA LEU A 387 -11.56 16.75 4.54
C LEU A 387 -11.42 16.00 3.22
N ALA A 388 -12.45 15.22 2.85
CA ALA A 388 -12.51 14.48 1.58
C ALA A 388 -12.77 15.42 0.37
N GLN A 389 -11.97 16.48 0.26
CA GLN A 389 -11.98 17.51 -0.77
C GLN A 389 -10.55 17.79 -1.20
N VAL A 390 -10.35 17.99 -2.50
CA VAL A 390 -9.04 18.35 -3.05
C VAL A 390 -8.82 19.85 -2.85
N LEU A 391 -8.19 20.19 -1.73
CA LEU A 391 -7.98 21.58 -1.30
C LEU A 391 -6.54 22.09 -1.51
N TYR A 392 -5.65 21.21 -1.97
CA TYR A 392 -4.26 21.50 -2.22
C TYR A 392 -3.83 20.94 -3.57
N GLU A 393 -3.23 21.79 -4.39
CA GLU A 393 -2.61 21.39 -5.64
C GLU A 393 -1.11 21.66 -5.55
N GLY A 394 -0.32 20.61 -5.71
CA GLY A 394 1.12 20.72 -5.53
C GLY A 394 1.92 19.93 -6.53
N ARG A 395 3.16 20.33 -6.75
CA ARG A 395 4.05 19.67 -7.73
C ARG A 395 4.72 18.45 -7.13
N THR A 396 4.91 17.37 -7.88
CA THR A 396 5.74 16.25 -7.44
C THR A 396 7.15 16.77 -7.16
N ARG A 397 7.64 16.55 -5.95
CA ARG A 397 9.00 16.89 -5.53
C ARG A 397 9.67 15.61 -5.07
N ASP A 398 10.96 15.49 -5.32
CA ASP A 398 11.74 14.41 -4.75
C ASP A 398 11.89 14.68 -3.25
N VAL A 399 11.24 13.86 -2.43
CA VAL A 399 11.46 13.87 -0.99
C VAL A 399 12.62 12.93 -0.73
N GLY A 400 13.62 13.39 0.01
CA GLY A 400 14.79 12.57 0.32
C GLY A 400 14.38 11.35 1.15
N ASP A 401 14.37 10.17 0.53
CA ASP A 401 14.06 8.89 1.18
C ASP A 401 14.80 8.73 2.53
N GLU A 402 16.07 9.15 2.60
CA GLU A 402 16.85 9.05 3.83
C GLU A 402 16.33 9.94 4.96
N ALA A 403 15.76 11.11 4.66
CA ALA A 403 15.15 11.97 5.65
C ALA A 403 13.92 11.29 6.29
N GLU A 404 13.02 10.74 5.47
CA GLU A 404 11.84 10.00 5.97
C GLU A 404 12.23 8.78 6.79
N ARG A 405 13.24 8.01 6.35
CA ARG A 405 13.77 6.86 7.09
C ARG A 405 14.25 7.25 8.49
N ARG A 406 15.01 8.35 8.59
CA ARG A 406 15.51 8.87 9.87
C ARG A 406 14.38 9.34 10.76
N VAL A 407 13.38 10.04 10.21
CA VAL A 407 12.17 10.46 10.94
C VAL A 407 11.47 9.26 11.58
N LEU A 408 11.21 8.21 10.80
CA LEU A 408 10.54 7.01 11.30
C LEU A 408 11.37 6.26 12.34
N ALA A 409 12.67 6.11 12.12
CA ALA A 409 13.56 5.43 13.06
C ALA A 409 13.66 6.21 14.38
N ASP A 410 13.73 7.54 14.31
CA ASP A 410 13.73 8.41 15.48
C ASP A 410 12.41 8.36 16.25
N PHE A 411 11.29 8.41 15.51
CA PHE A 411 9.97 8.27 16.10
C PHE A 411 9.82 6.93 16.85
N CYS A 412 10.21 5.81 16.24
CA CYS A 412 10.15 4.50 16.91
C CYS A 412 10.95 4.49 18.23
N ARG A 413 12.18 5.01 18.22
CA ARG A 413 12.99 5.14 19.44
C ARG A 413 12.33 6.01 20.49
N SER A 414 11.75 7.15 20.10
CA SER A 414 11.03 8.05 21.02
C SER A 414 9.83 7.39 21.69
N GLN A 415 9.20 6.43 21.02
CA GLN A 415 8.08 5.64 21.54
C GLN A 415 8.54 4.37 22.27
N THR A 416 9.84 4.20 22.53
CA THR A 416 10.45 2.99 23.11
C THR A 416 10.17 1.71 22.32
N VAL A 417 9.89 1.85 21.02
CA VAL A 417 9.67 0.74 20.09
C VAL A 417 10.98 0.40 19.40
N GLU A 418 11.48 -0.79 19.65
CA GLU A 418 12.60 -1.36 18.89
C GLU A 418 12.09 -1.80 17.52
N ALA A 419 12.54 -1.11 16.47
CA ALA A 419 12.15 -1.42 15.10
C ALA A 419 13.30 -1.15 14.12
N ILE A 420 13.31 -1.92 13.03
CA ILE A 420 14.16 -1.70 11.86
C ILE A 420 13.31 -0.99 10.81
N VAL A 421 13.75 0.18 10.36
CA VAL A 421 13.09 0.93 9.29
C VAL A 421 13.83 0.70 7.99
N SER A 422 13.16 0.10 7.01
CA SER A 422 13.70 -0.20 5.69
C SER A 422 12.72 0.22 4.59
N ARG A 423 13.21 0.33 3.35
CA ARG A 423 12.37 0.65 2.20
C ARG A 423 11.34 -0.46 1.97
N GLY A 424 10.11 -0.06 1.64
CA GLY A 424 9.04 -0.95 1.21
C GLY A 424 9.17 -1.37 -0.25
N ALA A 425 8.15 -2.05 -0.78
CA ALA A 425 8.15 -2.56 -2.15
C ALA A 425 7.97 -1.48 -3.23
N VAL A 426 7.61 -0.25 -2.82
CA VAL A 426 7.32 0.88 -3.70
C VAL A 426 7.97 2.13 -3.12
N ARG A 427 8.42 3.06 -3.98
CA ARG A 427 8.98 4.34 -3.56
C ARG A 427 8.01 5.11 -2.65
N GLY A 428 8.54 5.74 -1.60
CA GLY A 428 7.75 6.49 -0.62
C GLY A 428 6.86 5.61 0.28
N VAL A 429 7.16 4.30 0.37
CA VAL A 429 6.58 3.37 1.35
C VAL A 429 7.72 2.75 2.16
N TRP A 430 7.50 2.63 3.46
CA TRP A 430 8.46 2.16 4.46
C TRP A 430 7.94 0.90 5.16
N ARG A 431 8.85 -0.02 5.49
CA ARG A 431 8.62 -1.11 6.43
C ARG A 431 9.18 -0.69 7.78
N VAL A 432 8.30 -0.52 8.75
CA VAL A 432 8.68 -0.43 10.17
C VAL A 432 8.54 -1.83 10.76
N GLN A 433 9.63 -2.58 10.75
CA GLN A 433 9.66 -3.95 11.27
C GLN A 433 9.91 -3.94 12.78
N ARG A 434 8.87 -4.23 13.57
CA ARG A 434 8.97 -4.21 15.04
C ARG A 434 9.65 -5.47 15.56
N GLN A 435 10.53 -5.32 16.54
CA GLN A 435 11.09 -6.48 17.24
C GLN A 435 10.06 -7.04 18.23
N LEU A 436 9.80 -8.33 18.12
CA LEU A 436 8.93 -9.05 19.04
C LEU A 436 9.66 -9.28 20.37
N ARG A 437 9.41 -8.41 21.36
CA ARG A 437 9.93 -8.58 22.73
C ARG A 437 9.37 -9.82 23.40
N GLU A 438 8.08 -10.04 23.22
CA GLU A 438 7.39 -11.25 23.64
C GLU A 438 7.14 -12.14 22.43
N ARG A 439 7.39 -13.44 22.61
CA ARG A 439 7.09 -14.47 21.60
C ARG A 439 6.00 -15.38 22.14
N PRO A 440 4.72 -14.98 22.10
CA PRO A 440 3.63 -15.76 22.67
C PRO A 440 3.41 -17.07 21.92
N ALA A 441 2.82 -18.07 22.59
CA ALA A 441 2.27 -19.22 21.90
C ALA A 441 1.11 -18.79 20.99
N VAL A 442 1.00 -19.40 19.81
CA VAL A 442 -0.05 -19.11 18.82
C VAL A 442 -0.77 -20.40 18.43
N THR A 443 -2.09 -20.39 18.40
CA THR A 443 -2.86 -21.51 17.81
C THR A 443 -3.39 -21.12 16.43
N LEU A 444 -3.03 -21.90 15.42
CA LEU A 444 -3.59 -21.83 14.08
C LEU A 444 -4.87 -22.68 14.03
N VAL A 445 -6.03 -22.04 13.93
CA VAL A 445 -7.34 -22.70 13.91
C VAL A 445 -7.77 -22.91 12.47
N ILE A 446 -7.95 -24.18 12.07
CA ILE A 446 -8.27 -24.59 10.70
C ILE A 446 -9.56 -25.44 10.70
N PRO A 447 -10.74 -24.88 10.40
CA PRO A 447 -11.93 -25.67 10.18
C PRO A 447 -11.87 -26.36 8.81
N THR A 448 -12.26 -27.63 8.73
CA THR A 448 -12.23 -28.39 7.47
C THR A 448 -13.41 -29.34 7.31
N GLN A 449 -13.79 -29.55 6.05
CA GLN A 449 -14.70 -30.62 5.62
C GLN A 449 -13.97 -31.79 4.94
N GLY A 450 -12.63 -31.81 4.97
CA GLY A 450 -11.82 -32.85 4.35
C GLY A 450 -11.84 -32.85 2.82
N ARG A 451 -12.06 -31.68 2.19
CA ARG A 451 -12.22 -31.61 0.73
C ARG A 451 -10.91 -31.88 0.00
N VAL A 452 -11.04 -32.51 -1.16
CA VAL A 452 -9.93 -32.79 -2.08
C VAL A 452 -9.95 -31.77 -3.22
N GLY A 453 -8.82 -31.13 -3.47
CA GLY A 453 -8.68 -30.10 -4.50
C GLY A 453 -7.32 -30.15 -5.19
N ASP A 454 -7.17 -29.31 -6.21
CA ASP A 454 -5.90 -29.18 -6.93
C ASP A 454 -4.94 -28.30 -6.14
N THR A 455 -3.73 -28.81 -5.90
CA THR A 455 -2.64 -28.08 -5.24
C THR A 455 -1.39 -28.10 -6.13
N PRO A 456 -0.35 -27.30 -5.84
CA PRO A 456 0.93 -27.39 -6.54
C PRO A 456 1.56 -28.80 -6.54
N ALA A 457 1.24 -29.62 -5.53
CA ALA A 457 1.73 -31.00 -5.41
C ALA A 457 0.76 -32.05 -6.01
N GLY A 458 -0.30 -31.62 -6.70
CA GLY A 458 -1.31 -32.49 -7.31
C GLY A 458 -2.64 -32.46 -6.58
N ARG A 459 -3.55 -33.36 -6.97
CA ARG A 459 -4.90 -33.46 -6.41
C ARG A 459 -4.87 -34.26 -5.11
N GLN A 460 -5.15 -33.63 -3.98
CA GLN A 460 -5.04 -34.22 -2.63
C GLN A 460 -5.98 -33.50 -1.64
N PRO A 461 -6.14 -33.99 -0.40
CA PRO A 461 -6.88 -33.26 0.64
C PRO A 461 -6.24 -31.89 0.90
N LEU A 462 -7.05 -30.83 0.82
CA LEU A 462 -6.55 -29.45 0.96
C LEU A 462 -5.94 -29.22 2.34
N VAL A 463 -6.62 -29.68 3.39
CA VAL A 463 -6.13 -29.58 4.77
C VAL A 463 -4.78 -30.27 4.96
N ALA A 464 -4.55 -31.42 4.31
CA ALA A 464 -3.26 -32.11 4.39
C ALA A 464 -2.14 -31.27 3.80
N TYR A 465 -2.38 -30.68 2.62
CA TYR A 465 -1.42 -29.78 1.98
C TYR A 465 -1.18 -28.51 2.80
N CYS A 466 -2.25 -27.90 3.31
CA CYS A 466 -2.19 -26.71 4.15
C CYS A 466 -1.33 -26.95 5.39
N VAL A 467 -1.64 -28.01 6.16
CA VAL A 467 -0.90 -28.37 7.39
C VAL A 467 0.57 -28.63 7.08
N ARG A 468 0.88 -29.46 6.07
CA ARG A 468 2.28 -29.70 5.66
C ARG A 468 2.99 -28.38 5.31
N SER A 469 2.35 -27.50 4.54
CA SER A 469 2.93 -26.21 4.16
C SER A 469 3.17 -25.29 5.35
N LEU A 470 2.27 -25.27 6.34
CA LEU A 470 2.41 -24.49 7.57
C LEU A 470 3.59 -24.99 8.41
N LEU A 471 3.69 -26.31 8.58
CA LEU A 471 4.77 -26.97 9.34
C LEU A 471 6.15 -26.78 8.71
N GLU A 472 6.23 -26.84 7.37
CA GLU A 472 7.48 -26.73 6.61
C GLU A 472 7.96 -25.29 6.41
N ARG A 473 7.04 -24.35 6.24
CA ARG A 473 7.38 -22.99 5.77
C ARG A 473 7.27 -21.91 6.83
N THR A 474 6.69 -22.17 7.99
CA THR A 474 6.60 -21.17 9.06
C THR A 474 7.86 -21.21 9.92
N ASN A 475 8.57 -20.08 10.04
CA ASN A 475 9.80 -20.00 10.85
C ASN A 475 9.56 -19.57 12.31
N TYR A 476 8.33 -19.20 12.66
CA TYR A 476 7.98 -18.95 14.05
C TYR A 476 7.83 -20.29 14.77
N GLU A 477 8.48 -20.46 15.92
CA GLU A 477 8.59 -21.77 16.55
C GLU A 477 7.42 -22.10 17.49
N ARG A 478 6.83 -21.09 18.12
CA ARG A 478 5.85 -21.27 19.21
C ARG A 478 4.41 -21.29 18.68
N PHE A 479 4.13 -22.20 17.74
CA PHE A 479 2.76 -22.41 17.26
C PHE A 479 2.32 -23.87 17.35
N GLU A 480 1.02 -24.05 17.54
CA GLU A 480 0.30 -25.32 17.35
C GLU A 480 -0.79 -25.14 16.28
N ILE A 481 -1.21 -26.25 15.68
CA ILE A 481 -2.30 -26.28 14.70
C ILE A 481 -3.47 -27.03 15.33
N LEU A 482 -4.63 -26.38 15.41
CA LEU A 482 -5.89 -26.99 15.79
C LEU A 482 -6.76 -27.17 14.56
N VAL A 483 -6.87 -28.42 14.08
CA VAL A 483 -7.75 -28.77 12.97
C VAL A 483 -9.10 -29.19 13.51
N VAL A 484 -10.15 -28.51 13.05
CA VAL A 484 -11.53 -28.79 13.46
C VAL A 484 -12.29 -29.42 12.31
N ASP A 485 -12.55 -30.72 12.41
CA ASP A 485 -13.15 -31.51 11.34
C ASP A 485 -14.61 -31.90 11.64
N THR A 486 -15.35 -32.11 10.56
CA THR A 486 -16.76 -32.55 10.58
C THR A 486 -16.92 -34.07 10.37
N GLY A 487 -15.87 -34.85 10.61
CA GLY A 487 -15.90 -36.32 10.57
C GLY A 487 -15.65 -36.96 9.20
N ARG A 488 -15.16 -36.19 8.21
CA ARG A 488 -15.01 -36.63 6.81
C ARG A 488 -13.56 -36.59 6.31
N LEU A 489 -12.59 -36.73 7.20
CA LEU A 489 -11.17 -36.76 6.81
C LEU A 489 -10.84 -38.07 6.09
N THR A 490 -10.02 -37.97 5.04
CA THR A 490 -9.41 -39.13 4.38
C THR A 490 -8.21 -39.62 5.20
N PRO A 491 -7.75 -40.88 5.02
CA PRO A 491 -6.55 -41.37 5.70
C PRO A 491 -5.32 -40.48 5.49
N ASP A 492 -5.08 -39.99 4.27
CA ASP A 492 -3.98 -39.05 3.98
C ASP A 492 -4.12 -37.71 4.73
N ALA A 493 -5.35 -37.25 4.96
CA ALA A 493 -5.59 -36.07 5.79
C ALA A 493 -5.31 -36.37 7.26
N GLU A 494 -5.67 -37.55 7.76
CA GLU A 494 -5.36 -37.97 9.12
C GLU A 494 -3.85 -38.14 9.35
N ASP A 495 -3.15 -38.74 8.39
CA ASP A 495 -1.69 -38.92 8.44
C ASP A 495 -0.96 -37.57 8.48
N ALA A 496 -1.44 -36.56 7.75
CA ALA A 496 -0.87 -35.21 7.78
C ALA A 496 -1.03 -34.52 9.15
N LEU A 497 -2.00 -34.96 9.97
CA LEU A 497 -2.24 -34.44 11.32
C LEU A 497 -1.48 -35.19 12.41
N ALA A 498 -0.65 -36.18 12.06
CA ALA A 498 0.12 -36.96 13.02
C ALA A 498 1.33 -36.21 13.63
N ASP A 499 1.70 -35.03 13.11
CA ASP A 499 2.76 -34.17 13.68
C ASP A 499 2.38 -33.75 15.12
N ALA A 500 3.35 -33.76 16.03
CA ALA A 500 3.13 -33.44 17.45
C ALA A 500 2.61 -32.01 17.70
N ARG A 501 2.75 -31.09 16.73
CA ARG A 501 2.19 -29.73 16.77
C ARG A 501 0.73 -29.67 16.32
N CYS A 502 0.18 -30.76 15.80
CA CYS A 502 -1.20 -30.83 15.34
C CYS A 502 -2.11 -31.45 16.40
N ARG A 503 -3.25 -30.81 16.63
CA ARG A 503 -4.34 -31.31 17.46
C ARG A 503 -5.60 -31.35 16.62
N ARG A 504 -6.36 -32.43 16.76
CA ARG A 504 -7.66 -32.60 16.10
C ARG A 504 -8.78 -32.37 17.10
N LEU A 505 -9.77 -31.58 16.71
CA LEU A 505 -11.03 -31.42 17.42
C LEU A 505 -12.16 -31.83 16.49
N HIS A 506 -12.86 -32.91 16.82
CA HIS A 506 -14.03 -33.30 16.07
C HIS A 506 -15.23 -32.45 16.49
N HIS A 507 -15.88 -31.78 15.54
CA HIS A 507 -17.10 -31.01 15.76
C HIS A 507 -18.21 -31.53 14.86
N ASP A 508 -18.98 -32.50 15.37
CA ASP A 508 -20.22 -32.95 14.75
C ASP A 508 -21.35 -31.98 15.15
N ALA A 509 -21.65 -31.03 14.27
CA ALA A 509 -22.79 -30.17 14.45
C ALA A 509 -24.03 -30.87 13.88
N THR A 510 -24.99 -31.23 14.74
CA THR A 510 -26.33 -31.63 14.30
C THR A 510 -26.97 -30.45 13.54
N GLY A 511 -27.04 -30.54 12.20
CA GLY A 511 -27.67 -29.52 11.35
C GLY A 511 -26.79 -29.02 10.20
N PRO A 512 -27.19 -27.93 9.51
CA PRO A 512 -26.41 -27.33 8.44
C PRO A 512 -25.06 -26.82 8.94
N PHE A 513 -24.02 -26.95 8.09
CA PHE A 513 -22.69 -26.44 8.40
C PHE A 513 -22.72 -24.95 8.74
N ASN A 514 -22.06 -24.60 9.85
CA ASN A 514 -21.94 -23.23 10.32
C ASN A 514 -20.46 -22.95 10.64
N PHE A 515 -19.83 -22.13 9.78
CA PHE A 515 -18.42 -21.78 9.89
C PHE A 515 -18.14 -21.03 11.18
N SER A 516 -18.95 -20.02 11.49
CA SER A 516 -18.81 -19.19 12.70
C SER A 516 -18.89 -20.01 13.99
N ARG A 517 -19.87 -20.92 14.09
CA ARG A 517 -19.98 -21.85 15.22
C ARG A 517 -18.74 -22.75 15.35
N THR A 518 -18.28 -23.30 14.24
CA THR A 518 -17.09 -24.18 14.19
C THR A 518 -15.86 -23.44 14.71
N ILE A 519 -15.65 -22.19 14.25
CA ILE A 519 -14.57 -21.34 14.71
C ILE A 519 -14.72 -21.00 16.20
N ASN A 520 -15.91 -20.64 16.68
CA ASN A 520 -16.15 -20.32 18.10
C ASN A 520 -15.82 -21.50 19.02
N VAL A 521 -16.26 -22.71 18.65
CA VAL A 521 -15.95 -23.95 19.38
C VAL A 521 -14.45 -24.19 19.39
N ALA A 522 -13.81 -24.06 18.23
CA ALA A 522 -12.37 -24.24 18.08
C ALA A 522 -11.57 -23.27 18.95
N VAL A 523 -11.89 -21.98 18.86
CA VAL A 523 -11.24 -20.94 19.63
C VAL A 523 -11.44 -21.22 21.12
N THR A 524 -12.64 -21.55 21.59
CA THR A 524 -12.90 -21.93 23.00
C THR A 524 -12.02 -23.08 23.50
N ALA A 525 -11.58 -23.99 22.63
CA ALA A 525 -10.67 -25.08 22.97
C ALA A 525 -9.17 -24.69 22.98
N THR A 526 -8.82 -23.45 22.66
CA THR A 526 -7.44 -22.93 22.70
C THR A 526 -7.12 -22.26 24.04
N ALA A 527 -5.87 -22.41 24.48
CA ALA A 527 -5.33 -21.74 25.68
C ALA A 527 -4.29 -20.66 25.35
N THR A 528 -4.00 -20.44 24.06
CA THR A 528 -2.98 -19.50 23.60
C THR A 528 -3.48 -18.06 23.65
N PRO A 529 -2.62 -17.08 23.95
CA PRO A 529 -2.99 -15.67 23.99
C PRO A 529 -3.29 -15.07 22.60
N VAL A 530 -2.87 -15.74 21.52
CA VAL A 530 -3.07 -15.31 20.14
C VAL A 530 -3.60 -16.49 19.33
N VAL A 531 -4.67 -16.24 18.57
CA VAL A 531 -5.25 -17.20 17.64
C VAL A 531 -5.15 -16.66 16.22
N VAL A 532 -4.94 -17.56 15.26
CA VAL A 532 -5.02 -17.25 13.82
C VAL A 532 -6.09 -18.13 13.21
N LEU A 533 -7.12 -17.50 12.65
CA LEU A 533 -8.15 -18.16 11.89
C LEU A 533 -7.64 -18.34 10.46
N LEU A 534 -7.62 -19.56 9.97
CA LEU A 534 -7.14 -19.92 8.64
C LEU A 534 -8.17 -20.80 7.93
N ASN A 535 -8.34 -20.61 6.63
CA ASN A 535 -8.98 -21.62 5.80
C ASN A 535 -8.07 -22.84 5.61
N ASP A 536 -8.65 -23.99 5.24
CA ASP A 536 -7.92 -25.25 5.05
C ASP A 536 -7.17 -25.37 3.71
N ASP A 537 -7.14 -24.30 2.92
CA ASP A 537 -6.55 -24.20 1.59
C ASP A 537 -5.62 -22.99 1.43
N VAL A 538 -4.99 -22.57 2.54
CA VAL A 538 -3.94 -21.54 2.53
C VAL A 538 -2.54 -22.13 2.52
N GLU A 539 -1.60 -21.40 1.93
CA GLU A 539 -0.19 -21.80 1.81
C GLU A 539 0.72 -20.58 2.04
N PRO A 540 1.60 -20.59 3.05
CA PRO A 540 2.56 -19.52 3.26
C PRO A 540 3.53 -19.35 2.08
N ILE A 541 3.74 -18.08 1.68
CA ILE A 541 4.76 -17.69 0.70
C ILE A 541 6.04 -17.30 1.42
N ASP A 542 5.91 -16.50 2.48
CA ASP A 542 7.04 -16.00 3.27
C ASP A 542 7.14 -16.76 4.59
N ALA A 543 8.36 -17.05 5.01
CA ALA A 543 8.57 -17.83 6.23
C ALA A 543 8.26 -17.04 7.51
N ASP A 544 8.45 -15.72 7.48
CA ASP A 544 8.23 -14.79 8.59
C ASP A 544 6.79 -14.25 8.68
N TRP A 545 5.85 -14.81 7.90
CA TRP A 545 4.46 -14.32 7.82
C TRP A 545 3.79 -14.18 9.20
N LEU A 546 3.97 -15.17 10.08
CA LEU A 546 3.35 -15.16 11.41
C LEU A 546 3.96 -14.08 12.29
N SER A 547 5.28 -13.91 12.23
CA SER A 547 5.99 -12.83 12.94
C SER A 547 5.51 -11.46 12.44
N ALA A 548 5.36 -11.28 11.13
CA ALA A 548 4.90 -10.03 10.53
C ALA A 548 3.46 -9.65 10.94
N MET A 549 2.60 -10.63 11.23
CA MET A 549 1.26 -10.38 11.79
C MET A 549 1.33 -10.07 13.30
N LEU A 550 2.18 -10.77 14.06
CA LEU A 550 2.41 -10.55 15.48
C LEU A 550 2.94 -9.13 15.79
N GLU A 551 3.72 -8.53 14.88
CA GLU A 551 4.19 -7.14 14.99
C GLU A 551 3.04 -6.14 15.28
N TYR A 552 1.83 -6.46 14.81
CA TYR A 552 0.63 -5.63 14.99
C TYR A 552 -0.34 -6.24 15.99
N ALA A 553 -0.56 -7.56 15.97
CA ALA A 553 -1.58 -8.19 16.81
C ALA A 553 -1.32 -8.02 18.32
N LEU A 554 -0.05 -7.89 18.72
CA LEU A 554 0.33 -7.68 20.12
C LEU A 554 0.15 -6.23 20.60
N GLN A 555 -0.18 -5.30 19.70
CA GLN A 555 -0.43 -3.92 20.09
C GLN A 555 -1.82 -3.78 20.71
N GLU A 556 -1.90 -3.06 21.84
CA GLU A 556 -3.11 -2.95 22.66
C GLU A 556 -4.32 -2.42 21.88
N ARG A 557 -4.12 -1.49 20.95
CA ARG A 557 -5.21 -0.89 20.16
C ARG A 557 -5.56 -1.65 18.89
N ILE A 558 -4.95 -2.80 18.63
CA ILE A 558 -5.22 -3.61 17.45
C ILE A 558 -6.11 -4.80 17.83
N GLY A 559 -7.20 -4.95 17.07
CA GLY A 559 -8.20 -5.98 17.29
C GLY A 559 -8.07 -7.16 16.33
N ALA A 560 -7.63 -6.92 15.10
CA ALA A 560 -7.34 -7.99 14.14
C ALA A 560 -6.29 -7.57 13.11
N VAL A 561 -5.55 -8.56 12.59
CA VAL A 561 -4.53 -8.39 11.56
C VAL A 561 -4.81 -9.34 10.40
N GLY A 562 -4.82 -8.82 9.18
CA GLY A 562 -5.01 -9.59 7.95
C GLY A 562 -3.76 -9.65 7.09
N ALA A 563 -3.55 -10.81 6.48
CA ALA A 563 -2.47 -11.05 5.53
C ALA A 563 -2.77 -10.53 4.12
N LYS A 564 -1.76 -10.49 3.25
CA LYS A 564 -1.90 -10.33 1.80
C LYS A 564 -2.12 -11.68 1.15
N LEU A 565 -3.32 -11.87 0.57
CA LEU A 565 -3.69 -13.13 -0.08
C LEU A 565 -3.65 -13.03 -1.59
N PHE A 566 -3.12 -14.07 -2.20
CA PHE A 566 -3.02 -14.24 -3.64
C PHE A 566 -3.77 -15.48 -4.10
N TYR A 567 -4.33 -15.40 -5.30
CA TYR A 567 -4.60 -16.61 -6.08
C TYR A 567 -3.28 -17.27 -6.53
N PRO A 568 -3.28 -18.58 -6.82
CA PRO A 568 -2.09 -19.28 -7.31
C PRO A 568 -1.49 -18.71 -8.61
N ASP A 569 -2.27 -17.96 -9.38
CA ASP A 569 -1.80 -17.30 -10.61
C ASP A 569 -1.13 -15.93 -10.38
N GLY A 570 -1.01 -15.50 -9.12
CA GLY A 570 -0.37 -14.26 -8.68
C GLY A 570 -1.29 -13.03 -8.68
N ARG A 571 -2.60 -13.20 -8.91
CA ARG A 571 -3.58 -12.14 -8.72
C ARG A 571 -3.88 -11.92 -7.23
N LEU A 572 -4.19 -10.68 -6.88
CA LEU A 572 -4.64 -10.31 -5.53
C LEU A 572 -6.04 -10.85 -5.27
N GLN A 573 -6.22 -11.40 -4.08
CA GLN A 573 -7.51 -11.82 -3.56
C GLN A 573 -7.92 -10.98 -2.35
N HIS A 574 -6.97 -10.65 -1.47
CA HIS A 574 -7.21 -9.82 -0.29
C HIS A 574 -6.06 -8.87 -0.01
N VAL A 575 -6.39 -7.58 0.13
CA VAL A 575 -5.51 -6.53 0.64
C VAL A 575 -6.25 -5.61 1.62
N GLY A 576 -7.18 -6.17 2.40
CA GLY A 576 -8.17 -5.45 3.22
C GLY A 576 -9.56 -5.35 2.55
N VAL A 577 -10.59 -5.22 3.38
CA VAL A 577 -12.00 -5.07 2.96
C VAL A 577 -12.47 -3.64 3.21
N ALA A 578 -13.27 -3.12 2.27
CA ALA A 578 -14.04 -1.89 2.42
C ALA A 578 -15.54 -2.22 2.57
N THR A 579 -16.22 -1.48 3.44
CA THR A 579 -17.66 -1.61 3.71
C THR A 579 -18.50 -0.65 2.86
N GLY A 580 -19.73 -1.05 2.58
CA GLY A 580 -20.66 -0.35 1.68
C GLY A 580 -20.16 -0.30 0.23
N VAL A 581 -19.23 -1.19 -0.15
CA VAL A 581 -18.73 -1.37 -1.52
C VAL A 581 -19.28 -2.68 -2.08
N CYS A 582 -19.67 -2.69 -3.35
CA CYS A 582 -20.35 -3.80 -4.01
C CYS A 582 -21.58 -4.32 -3.24
N GLY A 583 -22.32 -3.40 -2.60
CA GLY A 583 -23.60 -3.67 -1.95
C GLY A 583 -23.58 -4.01 -0.46
N VAL A 584 -22.47 -4.54 0.08
CA VAL A 584 -22.30 -4.79 1.53
C VAL A 584 -20.85 -4.55 1.95
N ALA A 585 -19.92 -5.35 1.43
CA ALA A 585 -18.49 -5.22 1.67
C ALA A 585 -17.72 -5.93 0.55
N ALA A 586 -16.53 -5.44 0.21
CA ALA A 586 -15.71 -6.00 -0.86
C ALA A 586 -14.22 -5.97 -0.54
N HIS A 587 -13.50 -6.97 -1.05
CA HIS A 587 -12.04 -7.00 -1.04
C HIS A 587 -11.52 -5.95 -2.02
N LEU A 588 -10.70 -5.02 -1.55
CA LEU A 588 -10.10 -4.01 -2.41
C LEU A 588 -9.11 -4.64 -3.39
N LEU A 589 -9.02 -4.10 -4.60
CA LEU A 589 -8.13 -4.55 -5.67
C LEU A 589 -8.26 -6.04 -6.03
N HIS A 590 -9.43 -6.63 -5.77
CA HIS A 590 -9.69 -8.02 -6.08
C HIS A 590 -9.43 -8.31 -7.58
N GLN A 591 -8.70 -9.39 -7.87
CA GLN A 591 -8.24 -9.81 -9.21
C GLN A 591 -7.18 -8.93 -9.88
N HIS A 592 -6.68 -7.87 -9.22
CA HIS A 592 -5.55 -7.10 -9.74
C HIS A 592 -4.26 -7.92 -9.72
N SER A 593 -3.23 -7.48 -10.44
CA SER A 593 -1.91 -8.10 -10.35
C SER A 593 -1.30 -7.91 -8.95
N GLY A 594 -0.53 -8.90 -8.48
CA GLY A 594 0.11 -8.86 -7.16
C GLY A 594 0.99 -7.63 -6.88
N GLY A 595 1.56 -7.05 -7.94
CA GLY A 595 2.37 -5.82 -7.91
C GLY A 595 1.61 -4.56 -8.33
N SER A 596 0.28 -4.55 -8.25
CA SER A 596 -0.52 -3.37 -8.61
C SER A 596 -0.17 -2.18 -7.73
N LEU A 597 0.10 -1.04 -8.36
CA LEU A 597 0.28 0.27 -7.71
C LEU A 597 -1.02 1.09 -7.71
N ALA A 598 -2.16 0.47 -8.03
CA ALA A 598 -3.47 1.12 -7.99
C ALA A 598 -3.80 1.60 -6.56
N CYS A 599 -4.71 2.57 -6.47
CA CYS A 599 -5.11 3.19 -5.21
C CYS A 599 -3.90 3.66 -4.37
N ASP A 600 -2.97 4.40 -4.97
CA ASP A 600 -1.81 4.94 -4.26
C ASP A 600 -0.97 3.88 -3.51
N GLY A 601 -0.83 2.69 -4.11
CA GLY A 601 0.01 1.62 -3.58
C GLY A 601 -0.47 0.98 -2.27
N ILE A 602 -1.77 1.01 -1.98
CA ILE A 602 -2.33 0.42 -0.74
C ILE A 602 -1.99 -1.07 -0.58
N ALA A 603 -1.80 -1.81 -1.68
CA ALA A 603 -1.43 -3.23 -1.65
C ALA A 603 0.03 -3.48 -1.23
N ALA A 604 0.83 -2.42 -1.11
CA ALA A 604 2.23 -2.47 -0.71
C ALA A 604 2.48 -1.80 0.66
N SER A 605 1.44 -1.26 1.30
CA SER A 605 1.56 -0.47 2.53
C SER A 605 0.82 -1.14 3.67
N VAL A 606 1.42 -1.16 4.86
CA VAL A 606 0.68 -1.42 6.10
C VAL A 606 -0.34 -0.29 6.26
N ARG A 607 -1.57 -0.63 6.63
CA ARG A 607 -2.64 0.36 6.82
C ARG A 607 -3.78 -0.20 7.65
N ASN A 608 -4.58 0.71 8.19
CA ASN A 608 -5.89 0.35 8.69
C ASN A 608 -6.90 0.10 7.56
N CYS A 609 -7.88 -0.75 7.84
CA CYS A 609 -9.01 -1.08 6.97
C CYS A 609 -10.26 -1.34 7.81
N ALA A 610 -11.44 -1.42 7.18
CA ALA A 610 -12.67 -1.69 7.92
C ALA A 610 -12.72 -3.13 8.43
N ALA A 611 -12.24 -4.07 7.63
CA ALA A 611 -12.18 -5.48 7.98
C ALA A 611 -11.08 -6.23 7.22
N VAL A 612 -10.71 -7.39 7.74
CA VAL A 612 -9.82 -8.37 7.11
C VAL A 612 -10.53 -9.72 7.02
N THR A 613 -10.10 -10.57 6.09
CA THR A 613 -10.82 -11.82 5.82
C THR A 613 -10.47 -12.95 6.78
N GLY A 614 -11.47 -13.78 7.11
CA GLY A 614 -11.31 -15.00 7.91
C GLY A 614 -10.45 -16.09 7.25
N ALA A 615 -10.09 -15.95 5.97
CA ALA A 615 -9.14 -16.86 5.33
C ALA A 615 -7.73 -16.78 5.94
N CYS A 616 -7.34 -15.62 6.47
CA CYS A 616 -6.16 -15.46 7.32
C CYS A 616 -6.29 -14.21 8.21
N LEU A 617 -6.80 -14.43 9.43
CA LEU A 617 -7.07 -13.39 10.43
C LEU A 617 -6.37 -13.74 11.75
N MET A 618 -5.47 -12.89 12.22
CA MET A 618 -4.85 -13.01 13.55
C MET A 618 -5.51 -12.05 14.54
N THR A 619 -5.79 -12.53 15.76
CA THR A 619 -6.32 -11.70 16.84
C THR A 619 -5.83 -12.20 18.21
N ARG A 620 -5.79 -11.30 19.20
CA ARG A 620 -5.56 -11.66 20.59
C ARG A 620 -6.80 -12.37 21.11
N ARG A 621 -6.61 -13.44 21.89
CA ARG A 621 -7.71 -14.19 22.47
C ARG A 621 -8.65 -13.32 23.30
N ALA A 622 -8.07 -12.43 24.11
CA ALA A 622 -8.82 -11.47 24.91
C ALA A 622 -9.73 -10.56 24.08
N VAL A 623 -9.28 -10.12 22.90
CA VAL A 623 -10.12 -9.31 21.99
C VAL A 623 -11.24 -10.16 21.40
N TYR A 624 -10.93 -11.39 20.98
CA TYR A 624 -11.94 -12.31 20.45
C TYR A 624 -13.08 -12.53 21.46
N ASP A 625 -12.73 -12.70 22.73
CA ASP A 625 -13.69 -12.88 23.83
C ASP A 625 -14.48 -11.62 24.13
N GLU A 626 -13.79 -10.48 24.23
CA GLU A 626 -14.39 -9.18 24.52
C GLU A 626 -15.50 -8.83 23.53
N VAL A 627 -15.26 -9.09 22.23
CA VAL A 627 -16.24 -8.77 21.20
C VAL A 627 -17.31 -9.86 21.03
N GLY A 628 -17.16 -11.03 21.66
CA GLY A 628 -18.11 -12.14 21.61
C GLY A 628 -17.93 -13.11 20.43
N GLY A 629 -16.70 -13.25 19.91
CA GLY A 629 -16.37 -14.16 18.82
C GLY A 629 -17.09 -13.88 17.50
N PHE A 630 -17.28 -14.88 16.64
CA PHE A 630 -18.06 -14.73 15.41
C PHE A 630 -19.56 -14.85 15.69
N ASP A 631 -20.37 -14.03 15.02
CA ASP A 631 -21.83 -14.14 15.12
C ASP A 631 -22.30 -15.40 14.39
N GLU A 632 -22.79 -16.39 15.14
CA GLU A 632 -23.24 -17.67 14.59
C GLU A 632 -24.45 -17.55 13.66
N ARG A 633 -25.14 -16.41 13.63
CA ARG A 633 -26.20 -16.13 12.64
C ARG A 633 -25.63 -15.90 11.24
N LEU A 634 -24.37 -15.48 11.14
CA LEU A 634 -23.62 -15.35 9.90
C LEU A 634 -22.87 -16.65 9.65
N ALA A 635 -23.60 -17.65 9.16
CA ALA A 635 -23.09 -19.02 9.12
C ALA A 635 -21.96 -19.22 8.10
N THR A 636 -21.90 -18.41 7.04
CA THR A 636 -20.97 -18.63 5.92
C THR A 636 -20.25 -17.35 5.49
N ASP A 637 -20.99 -16.27 5.25
CA ASP A 637 -20.44 -15.03 4.69
C ASP A 637 -20.41 -13.91 5.74
N PHE A 638 -19.49 -12.96 5.56
CA PHE A 638 -19.37 -11.72 6.35
C PHE A 638 -19.16 -11.85 7.86
N ASN A 639 -18.96 -13.06 8.40
CA ASN A 639 -18.64 -13.28 9.81
C ASN A 639 -17.37 -12.53 10.25
N ASP A 640 -16.37 -12.50 9.38
CA ASP A 640 -15.11 -11.77 9.52
C ASP A 640 -15.30 -10.24 9.47
N VAL A 641 -16.16 -9.75 8.57
CA VAL A 641 -16.54 -8.34 8.49
C VAL A 641 -17.27 -7.89 9.75
N ASP A 642 -18.28 -8.64 10.18
CA ASP A 642 -19.03 -8.35 11.40
C ASP A 642 -18.13 -8.34 12.65
N PHE A 643 -17.25 -9.34 12.79
CA PHE A 643 -16.25 -9.39 13.87
C PHE A 643 -15.36 -8.14 13.88
N CYS A 644 -14.81 -7.77 12.71
CA CYS A 644 -13.95 -6.58 12.59
C CYS A 644 -14.71 -5.29 12.92
N LEU A 645 -15.97 -5.17 12.50
CA LEU A 645 -16.81 -4.01 12.81
C LEU A 645 -17.16 -3.93 14.29
N ARG A 646 -17.43 -5.06 14.97
CA ARG A 646 -17.61 -5.09 16.43
C ARG A 646 -16.33 -4.71 17.17
N ALA A 647 -15.18 -5.23 16.76
CA ALA A 647 -13.88 -4.82 17.32
C ALA A 647 -13.63 -3.32 17.15
N ARG A 648 -13.98 -2.74 15.99
CA ARG A 648 -13.90 -1.29 15.78
C ARG A 648 -14.84 -0.51 16.68
N ARG A 649 -16.07 -0.99 16.89
CA ARG A 649 -17.03 -0.39 17.82
C ARG A 649 -16.53 -0.42 19.27
N ALA A 650 -15.74 -1.43 19.65
CA ALA A 650 -15.06 -1.52 20.93
C ALA A 650 -13.79 -0.64 21.04
N GLY A 651 -13.43 0.11 19.98
CA GLY A 651 -12.30 1.04 19.98
C GLY A 651 -11.00 0.47 19.41
N TYR A 652 -11.00 -0.76 18.91
CA TYR A 652 -9.85 -1.36 18.24
C TYR A 652 -9.71 -0.90 16.79
N ARG A 653 -8.49 -0.95 16.28
CA ARG A 653 -8.19 -0.81 14.85
C ARG A 653 -7.93 -2.17 14.22
N ILE A 654 -8.25 -2.28 12.94
CA ILE A 654 -7.98 -3.47 12.13
C ILE A 654 -6.84 -3.14 11.17
N VAL A 655 -5.86 -4.03 11.05
CA VAL A 655 -4.64 -3.78 10.29
C VAL A 655 -4.50 -4.79 9.17
N TYR A 656 -4.19 -4.29 7.98
CA TYR A 656 -3.68 -5.10 6.87
C TYR A 656 -2.15 -4.96 6.81
N THR A 657 -1.43 -6.09 6.69
CA THR A 657 0.02 -6.09 6.47
C THR A 657 0.38 -6.74 5.11
N PRO A 658 1.17 -6.05 4.26
CA PRO A 658 1.65 -6.61 2.99
C PRO A 658 2.80 -7.61 3.19
N TYR A 659 3.32 -7.74 4.42
CA TYR A 659 4.50 -8.54 4.76
C TYR A 659 4.17 -9.96 5.25
N ALA A 660 2.89 -10.28 5.43
CA ALA A 660 2.42 -11.65 5.58
C ALA A 660 1.78 -12.07 4.26
N ARG A 661 2.49 -12.85 3.44
CA ARG A 661 2.02 -13.26 2.10
C ARG A 661 1.67 -14.73 2.09
N LEU A 662 0.45 -15.05 1.65
CA LEU A 662 -0.03 -16.43 1.51
C LEU A 662 -0.77 -16.59 0.17
N TYR A 663 -0.70 -17.78 -0.40
CA TYR A 663 -1.68 -18.21 -1.39
C TYR A 663 -2.93 -18.69 -0.66
N HIS A 664 -4.08 -18.42 -1.25
CA HIS A 664 -5.36 -19.02 -0.89
C HIS A 664 -5.90 -19.64 -2.17
N HIS A 665 -6.00 -20.97 -2.20
CA HIS A 665 -6.36 -21.77 -3.37
C HIS A 665 -7.87 -21.73 -3.69
N GLU A 666 -8.56 -20.72 -3.14
CA GLU A 666 -9.99 -20.43 -3.15
C GLU A 666 -10.77 -20.97 -4.34
N SER A 667 -11.95 -21.51 -4.04
CA SER A 667 -12.88 -22.27 -4.91
C SER A 667 -12.70 -23.79 -4.86
N ALA A 668 -11.67 -24.30 -4.18
CA ALA A 668 -11.49 -25.73 -3.98
C ALA A 668 -12.36 -26.27 -2.82
N THR A 669 -12.48 -25.52 -1.71
CA THR A 669 -13.26 -25.96 -0.56
C THR A 669 -14.75 -25.62 -0.65
N PHE A 670 -15.24 -24.78 -1.58
CA PHE A 670 -16.65 -24.33 -1.52
C PHE A 670 -17.35 -24.01 -2.86
N GLY A 671 -16.65 -24.03 -4.01
CA GLY A 671 -17.22 -23.72 -5.33
C GLY A 671 -17.47 -22.22 -5.57
N PRO A 672 -17.95 -21.82 -6.77
CA PRO A 672 -18.30 -20.43 -7.07
C PRO A 672 -19.50 -20.01 -6.21
N ARG A 673 -19.27 -19.17 -5.20
CA ARG A 673 -20.31 -18.77 -4.24
C ARG A 673 -20.98 -17.47 -4.68
N ARG A 674 -22.30 -17.54 -4.87
CA ARG A 674 -23.17 -16.37 -4.62
C ARG A 674 -23.22 -16.18 -3.11
N GLN A 675 -23.12 -14.93 -2.67
CA GLN A 675 -23.33 -14.57 -1.26
C GLN A 675 -24.68 -15.11 -0.80
N GLN A 676 -24.72 -15.66 0.42
CA GLN A 676 -25.95 -16.17 1.01
C GLN A 676 -26.90 -14.99 1.25
N PRO A 677 -28.11 -14.98 0.65
CA PRO A 677 -29.04 -13.86 0.78
C PRO A 677 -29.41 -13.57 2.25
N GLY A 678 -29.48 -14.61 3.09
CA GLY A 678 -29.73 -14.47 4.52
C GLY A 678 -28.62 -13.72 5.27
N ASP A 679 -27.35 -14.03 4.98
CA ASP A 679 -26.19 -13.37 5.60
C ASP A 679 -26.10 -11.90 5.14
N VAL A 680 -26.37 -11.62 3.86
CA VAL A 680 -26.46 -10.25 3.31
C VAL A 680 -27.50 -9.43 4.06
N GLU A 681 -28.71 -9.95 4.22
CA GLU A 681 -29.80 -9.26 4.91
C GLU A 681 -29.49 -9.06 6.40
N GLN A 682 -28.89 -10.07 7.04
CA GLN A 682 -28.47 -9.99 8.44
C GLN A 682 -27.45 -8.87 8.67
N VAL A 683 -26.41 -8.76 7.82
CA VAL A 683 -25.41 -7.70 7.94
C VAL A 683 -26.02 -6.33 7.69
N ARG A 684 -26.88 -6.19 6.66
CA ARG A 684 -27.59 -4.94 6.38
C ARG A 684 -28.47 -4.50 7.54
N ARG A 685 -29.23 -5.43 8.12
CA ARG A 685 -30.08 -5.17 9.29
C ARG A 685 -29.25 -4.76 10.52
N THR A 686 -28.09 -5.37 10.71
CA THR A 686 -27.25 -5.14 11.90
C THR A 686 -26.48 -3.83 11.81
N TRP A 687 -25.90 -3.53 10.65
CA TRP A 687 -24.97 -2.41 10.47
C TRP A 687 -25.58 -1.22 9.75
N GLY A 688 -26.61 -1.42 8.91
CA GLY A 688 -27.34 -0.35 8.23
C GLY A 688 -26.43 0.72 7.63
N ASP A 689 -26.68 1.97 8.01
CA ASP A 689 -25.94 3.14 7.55
C ASP A 689 -24.46 3.13 7.97
N ALA A 690 -24.06 2.36 9.00
CA ALA A 690 -22.66 2.26 9.39
C ALA A 690 -21.79 1.63 8.28
N LEU A 691 -22.36 0.78 7.41
CA LEU A 691 -21.66 0.27 6.23
C LEU A 691 -21.29 1.37 5.24
N MET A 692 -22.05 2.46 5.23
CA MET A 692 -21.82 3.60 4.34
C MET A 692 -20.76 4.56 4.88
N HIS A 693 -20.30 4.37 6.11
CA HIS A 693 -19.32 5.25 6.76
C HIS A 693 -18.04 4.47 7.07
N ASP A 694 -17.34 4.05 6.01
CA ASP A 694 -16.03 3.43 6.10
C ASP A 694 -14.93 4.51 6.16
N PRO A 695 -14.26 4.72 7.31
CA PRO A 695 -13.22 5.74 7.43
C PRO A 695 -11.99 5.42 6.57
N TYR A 696 -11.84 4.18 6.12
CA TYR A 696 -10.69 3.76 5.32
C TYR A 696 -11.02 3.66 3.82
N TYR A 697 -12.21 4.12 3.41
CA TYR A 697 -12.63 4.23 2.01
C TYR A 697 -13.15 5.64 1.73
N ASN A 698 -12.41 6.42 0.93
CA ASN A 698 -12.73 7.82 0.66
C ASN A 698 -14.10 7.97 -0.03
N ALA A 699 -14.90 8.94 0.42
CA ALA A 699 -16.27 9.16 -0.03
C ALA A 699 -16.40 9.53 -1.52
N ASN A 700 -15.33 10.02 -2.17
CA ASN A 700 -15.30 10.33 -3.59
C ASN A 700 -15.08 9.10 -4.50
N LEU A 701 -14.79 7.95 -3.90
CA LEU A 701 -14.54 6.71 -4.63
C LEU A 701 -15.83 5.94 -4.86
N SER A 702 -15.94 5.30 -6.02
CA SER A 702 -17.12 4.54 -6.40
C SER A 702 -17.36 3.39 -5.43
N ARG A 703 -18.61 3.26 -5.00
CA ARG A 703 -19.06 2.11 -4.19
C ARG A 703 -19.49 0.92 -5.04
N ALA A 704 -19.60 1.10 -6.36
CA ALA A 704 -19.94 0.01 -7.27
C ALA A 704 -18.74 -0.89 -7.62
N TYR A 705 -17.51 -0.40 -7.44
CA TYR A 705 -16.29 -1.10 -7.82
C TYR A 705 -15.22 -1.00 -6.72
N ALA A 706 -14.57 -2.12 -6.41
CA ALA A 706 -13.54 -2.21 -5.38
C ALA A 706 -12.12 -1.85 -5.87
N ASP A 707 -12.00 -0.97 -6.87
CA ASP A 707 -10.71 -0.60 -7.50
C ASP A 707 -10.34 0.89 -7.33
N CYS A 708 -11.02 1.59 -6.42
CA CYS A 708 -10.82 3.00 -6.07
C CYS A 708 -10.89 3.95 -7.29
N ARG A 709 -11.72 3.62 -8.28
CA ARG A 709 -12.09 4.60 -9.29
C ARG A 709 -13.02 5.66 -8.69
N LEU A 710 -13.06 6.82 -9.32
CA LEU A 710 -13.97 7.90 -8.94
C LEU A 710 -15.44 7.54 -9.21
N ASP A 711 -16.33 8.12 -8.41
CA ASP A 711 -17.77 8.11 -8.64
C ASP A 711 -18.18 9.39 -9.40
N VAL A 712 -18.23 9.31 -10.74
CA VAL A 712 -18.51 10.46 -11.62
C VAL A 712 -19.65 10.23 -12.60
#